data_AF-A0A9D7NWB2-F1
#
_entry.id   AF-A0A9D7NWB2-F1
#
_cell.length_a   1.000
_cell.length_b   1.000
_cell.length_c   1.000
_cell.angle_alpha   90.00
_cell.angle_beta   90.00
_cell.angle_gamma   90.00
#
_symmetry.space_group_name_H-M   'P 1'
#
loop_
_entity.id
_entity.type
_entity.pdbx_description
1 polymer ?
#
loop_
_entity_poly.entity_id
_entity_poly.type
_entity_poly.pdbx_seq_one_letter_code
_entity_poly.pdbx_strand_id
1 'polypeptide(L)'
;MKRNLIVTVLALTMPLFVASQCVTTFPSNEAFTGFTVGTPGTLVNNWSNLSTDDTDWNVDINGTPTANTGPIVDHTLSNTTANAKYMYVESTGAANSPGKVAILQSPCYNISTLGSPYLVFWYHMRGSQTGSLIVDVNAAGVVTQGHWTATGDQGLYWKQGYLNLAPWAGQANLRIHFRAITGAGELSDIAIDDVFVGNLTPVFGCNEPSANNYSGAVNLNNGSCDYTCPAGQKRVRIDIMNDSYQGETTWALTNGSTGATIVSGNSSTNRTGTTVCVPNNTCLVFRINDSASDGIYHPTYGFGAYYVWLDGVLVKQGGQFGAYEETTFNCAPGFSCSTAIPLTLAPVTGVYPQTLATFTTTDVEQWYNMTPPQTGAYTITTCGTNTCDTRLWLYDMACGSIVLSSGVEGATFADDNEGGCGIQAQVNANMPGGVLHHLRVGDNAGACGDAITVSIIYNGPVVGCMNTASCNYNPLATIPCVGCCLAQGDPNCPDGPDLIMSSSALTSSLSMASVNITDPCAPQEGCTGGMGQRYVIRFTTRIENIGTTDYYIGSPSSQPQMFNTNNCHGHAHYSGYADYLLFDQAGNAIPVGFKNGFCVIDVGCYPGNTGQFGCSNMGISKGCYDIYGSGTTCNWIDVTDVPAGQYTLVLRTNWQGAPDALGRHEMDLSNNYAQVCINLTRNTENVPSFTVVSNCAPYTDCLGQPYGDARFDCMGTCAGTVKDGDLNNDLAQTAPDAMGYVAAILGNDITPNACNDLNADNAITVTDAALMVNCYTQRDIHNAITIVDYHPWCEFPRGWFSTGDQVDLKLGNLDLVNKTVDVLVRNPSCRVLGYEFELSGLTIQSAANLAPNLMGNDIAMSTSLGGTRVIGLSYLDSTLVKNTDFVPLCRITYLELSGATICISNIVDIVNAEANDVAHSVVDGCLSVPNVVAVRPKALLEGPYEALNLMMRDDLRVQALIPATEPYFALGFPGGNGGEVLGASVLTTNGPDAIVDWVRIEARSTVAPHAVMGARSALLQRDGDIVATDGVSPVLLPVVPGNYHIAVRHRNHLGVMTSSAVALSSSALDVDLRSGSTATWGTNARRTEGSMMVMLTGNTLVDGKLSYSGSGNDRDPILAVVGGAVPTSTVVGYYQEDTNLSGIVKYTGSANDRDIILFNVGGIVPTAVRLEQLPTP
;
A
#
# COMPACT_ATOMS: atom_id res chain seq x y z
N MET A 1 60.05 41.28 -39.44
CA MET A 1 58.62 41.67 -39.36
C MET A 1 57.81 40.41 -39.03
N LYS A 2 57.09 40.41 -37.88
CA LYS A 2 55.80 39.74 -37.52
C LYS A 2 55.58 38.26 -37.97
N ARG A 3 55.03 37.30 -37.21
CA ARG A 3 54.32 37.22 -35.91
C ARG A 3 54.18 35.71 -35.56
N ASN A 4 54.19 35.38 -34.26
CA ASN A 4 53.90 34.06 -33.65
C ASN A 4 52.44 33.62 -33.82
N LEU A 5 52.16 32.30 -33.88
CA LEU A 5 51.11 31.61 -33.09
C LEU A 5 51.21 30.05 -33.16
N ILE A 6 50.86 29.42 -32.04
CA ILE A 6 50.84 27.98 -31.67
C ILE A 6 49.58 27.27 -32.19
N VAL A 7 49.62 25.99 -32.63
CA VAL A 7 48.52 24.97 -32.53
C VAL A 7 49.12 23.54 -32.62
N THR A 8 49.21 22.77 -31.52
CA THR A 8 48.35 21.63 -31.07
C THR A 8 48.29 20.41 -32.01
N VAL A 9 48.95 19.30 -31.65
CA VAL A 9 48.79 17.97 -32.27
C VAL A 9 47.76 17.19 -31.44
N LEU A 10 46.56 17.02 -31.99
CA LEU A 10 45.48 16.21 -31.45
C LEU A 10 45.70 14.75 -31.91
N ALA A 11 46.19 13.88 -31.03
CA ALA A 11 46.18 12.45 -31.28
C ALA A 11 44.75 11.95 -31.02
N LEU A 12 44.00 11.69 -32.10
CA LEU A 12 42.72 10.99 -32.04
C LEU A 12 43.01 9.54 -31.63
N THR A 13 42.74 9.20 -30.38
CA THR A 13 42.54 7.81 -29.96
C THR A 13 41.26 7.32 -30.64
N MET A 14 41.38 6.49 -31.67
CA MET A 14 40.26 5.63 -32.06
C MET A 14 39.95 4.74 -30.86
N PRO A 15 38.69 4.70 -30.36
CA PRO A 15 38.31 3.64 -29.45
C PRO A 15 38.43 2.34 -30.25
N LEU A 16 39.24 1.40 -29.77
CA LEU A 16 39.08 0.00 -30.14
C LEU A 16 37.64 -0.37 -29.74
N PHE A 17 36.74 -0.40 -30.72
CA PHE A 17 35.47 -1.10 -30.59
C PHE A 17 35.82 -2.55 -30.30
N VAL A 18 35.78 -2.94 -29.04
CA VAL A 18 35.59 -4.34 -28.68
C VAL A 18 34.22 -4.68 -29.27
N ALA A 19 34.20 -5.40 -30.38
CA ALA A 19 32.96 -5.94 -30.91
C ALA A 19 32.34 -6.76 -29.77
N SER A 20 31.15 -6.36 -29.32
CA SER A 20 30.34 -7.13 -28.36
C SER A 20 30.33 -8.59 -28.81
N GLN A 21 30.85 -9.47 -27.97
CA GLN A 21 30.97 -10.89 -28.27
C GLN A 21 29.55 -11.50 -28.27
N CYS A 22 29.18 -12.19 -29.35
CA CYS A 22 27.86 -12.81 -29.45
C CYS A 22 27.66 -13.89 -28.38
N VAL A 23 26.41 -14.02 -27.92
CA VAL A 23 25.96 -15.03 -26.97
C VAL A 23 26.27 -16.41 -27.55
N THR A 24 27.01 -17.21 -26.78
CA THR A 24 27.47 -18.56 -27.13
C THR A 24 27.01 -19.63 -26.13
N THR A 25 26.42 -19.21 -25.01
CA THR A 25 25.82 -20.07 -23.99
C THR A 25 24.33 -20.15 -24.24
N PHE A 26 23.79 -21.36 -24.38
CA PHE A 26 22.36 -21.61 -24.62
C PHE A 26 21.80 -22.62 -23.60
N PRO A 27 20.52 -22.53 -23.21
CA PRO A 27 19.55 -21.54 -23.68
C PRO A 27 19.85 -20.13 -23.16
N SER A 28 19.56 -19.13 -23.98
CA SER A 28 19.57 -17.72 -23.60
C SER A 28 18.16 -17.32 -23.27
N ASN A 29 17.91 -16.91 -22.02
CA ASN A 29 16.61 -16.46 -21.54
C ASN A 29 16.73 -15.01 -21.08
N GLU A 30 15.87 -14.14 -21.62
CA GLU A 30 15.75 -12.76 -21.17
C GLU A 30 14.32 -12.53 -20.66
N ALA A 31 14.20 -12.36 -19.34
CA ALA A 31 12.95 -12.06 -18.65
C ALA A 31 12.82 -10.56 -18.31
N PHE A 32 13.76 -9.72 -18.77
CA PHE A 32 13.80 -8.26 -18.56
C PHE A 32 13.85 -7.76 -17.10
N THR A 33 13.83 -8.66 -16.11
CA THR A 33 13.81 -8.35 -14.66
C THR A 33 14.97 -7.44 -14.20
N GLY A 34 16.12 -7.51 -14.87
CA GLY A 34 17.31 -6.69 -14.59
C GLY A 34 17.29 -5.29 -15.22
N PHE A 35 16.26 -4.93 -15.99
CA PHE A 35 16.15 -3.65 -16.68
C PHE A 35 15.66 -2.57 -15.71
N THR A 36 15.85 -1.29 -16.06
CA THR A 36 15.32 -0.17 -15.26
C THR A 36 14.09 0.41 -15.93
N VAL A 37 12.98 0.49 -15.19
CA VAL A 37 11.69 1.06 -15.63
C VAL A 37 11.88 2.49 -16.16
N GLY A 38 11.18 2.82 -17.25
CA GLY A 38 11.14 4.16 -17.81
C GLY A 38 10.80 4.21 -19.29
N THR A 39 10.76 5.43 -19.84
CA THR A 39 10.45 5.72 -21.24
C THR A 39 11.68 6.30 -21.96
N PRO A 40 12.61 5.49 -22.52
CA PRO A 40 12.53 4.04 -22.74
C PRO A 40 13.16 3.17 -21.64
N GLY A 41 13.59 3.76 -20.52
CA GLY A 41 14.22 3.03 -19.41
C GLY A 41 15.69 2.70 -19.70
N THR A 42 16.31 1.87 -18.87
CA THR A 42 17.70 1.41 -19.10
C THR A 42 17.70 -0.06 -19.50
N LEU A 43 18.09 -0.33 -20.76
CA LEU A 43 18.27 -1.66 -21.32
C LEU A 43 19.66 -2.21 -20.94
N VAL A 44 19.73 -3.48 -20.55
CA VAL A 44 20.99 -4.19 -20.25
C VAL A 44 21.17 -5.40 -21.18
N ASN A 45 22.19 -6.24 -20.95
CA ASN A 45 22.43 -7.47 -21.72
C ASN A 45 22.57 -7.28 -23.24
N ASN A 46 23.03 -6.11 -23.69
CA ASN A 46 23.16 -5.71 -25.10
C ASN A 46 21.84 -5.67 -25.89
N TRP A 47 20.71 -5.52 -25.22
CA TRP A 47 19.46 -5.10 -25.86
C TRP A 47 19.49 -3.62 -26.18
N SER A 48 18.88 -3.23 -27.30
CA SER A 48 18.89 -1.83 -27.75
C SER A 48 17.65 -1.50 -28.58
N ASN A 49 17.04 -0.34 -28.35
CA ASN A 49 16.18 0.29 -29.34
C ASN A 49 17.01 0.72 -30.55
N LEU A 50 16.50 0.47 -31.76
CA LEU A 50 17.10 1.02 -32.97
C LEU A 50 16.67 2.49 -33.13
N SER A 51 17.39 3.25 -33.95
CA SER A 51 17.10 4.67 -34.21
C SER A 51 16.51 4.90 -35.62
N THR A 52 16.09 3.82 -36.29
CA THR A 52 15.62 3.84 -37.69
C THR A 52 14.09 3.72 -37.79
N ASP A 53 13.41 3.95 -36.69
CA ASP A 53 11.99 3.79 -36.42
C ASP A 53 11.38 5.10 -35.86
N ASP A 54 10.11 5.08 -35.48
CA ASP A 54 9.35 6.29 -35.09
C ASP A 54 9.30 6.51 -33.57
N THR A 55 9.34 5.44 -32.78
CA THR A 55 9.22 5.44 -31.31
C THR A 55 10.01 4.27 -30.71
N ASP A 56 10.15 4.25 -29.39
CA ASP A 56 10.96 3.28 -28.66
C ASP A 56 10.12 2.23 -27.91
N TRP A 57 10.71 1.07 -27.64
CA TRP A 57 10.23 0.18 -26.59
C TRP A 57 10.65 0.70 -25.21
N ASN A 58 9.72 0.66 -24.28
CA ASN A 58 9.86 1.12 -22.90
C ASN A 58 9.90 -0.07 -21.94
N VAL A 59 10.44 0.14 -20.74
CA VAL A 59 10.45 -0.85 -19.66
C VAL A 59 9.38 -0.47 -18.65
N ASP A 60 8.49 -1.42 -18.34
CA ASP A 60 7.38 -1.20 -17.42
C ASP A 60 7.17 -2.39 -16.46
N ILE A 61 6.40 -2.12 -15.42
CA ILE A 61 6.12 -2.94 -14.25
C ILE A 61 4.65 -2.81 -13.80
N ASN A 62 3.96 -1.71 -14.15
CA ASN A 62 2.72 -1.28 -13.49
C ASN A 62 1.53 -1.12 -14.45
N GLY A 63 1.39 -2.00 -15.43
CA GLY A 63 0.31 -1.93 -16.40
C GLY A 63 0.38 -0.67 -17.28
N THR A 64 -0.16 -0.77 -18.49
CA THR A 64 -0.10 0.37 -19.40
C THR A 64 -1.06 1.49 -18.97
N PRO A 65 -0.72 2.77 -19.18
CA PRO A 65 -1.51 3.92 -18.70
C PRO A 65 -2.94 3.97 -19.24
N THR A 66 -3.18 3.38 -20.41
CA THR A 66 -4.49 3.39 -21.07
C THR A 66 -5.34 2.20 -20.61
N ALA A 67 -6.59 2.47 -20.22
CA ALA A 67 -7.50 1.42 -19.78
C ALA A 67 -7.83 0.45 -20.93
N ASN A 68 -7.88 -0.84 -20.61
CA ASN A 68 -8.15 -1.94 -21.56
C ASN A 68 -7.06 -2.13 -22.64
N THR A 69 -5.85 -1.66 -22.42
CA THR A 69 -4.66 -2.00 -23.23
C THR A 69 -3.60 -2.69 -22.41
N GLY A 70 -2.62 -3.28 -23.11
CA GLY A 70 -1.39 -3.81 -22.51
C GLY A 70 -1.58 -4.91 -21.44
N PRO A 71 -0.46 -5.50 -20.98
CA PRO A 71 -0.49 -6.38 -19.83
C PRO A 71 -0.66 -5.57 -18.55
N ILE A 72 -1.25 -6.18 -17.51
CA ILE A 72 -1.38 -5.55 -16.18
C ILE A 72 -0.18 -5.92 -15.29
N VAL A 73 0.46 -7.06 -15.57
CA VAL A 73 1.59 -7.64 -14.84
C VAL A 73 2.57 -8.28 -15.83
N ASP A 74 3.81 -8.47 -15.40
CA ASP A 74 4.79 -9.25 -16.18
C ASP A 74 4.34 -10.71 -16.38
N HIS A 75 4.92 -11.37 -17.37
CA HIS A 75 4.64 -12.79 -17.57
C HIS A 75 5.39 -13.64 -16.53
N THR A 76 6.65 -13.29 -16.25
CA THR A 76 7.58 -14.10 -15.44
C THR A 76 7.12 -14.33 -14.00
N LEU A 77 6.80 -13.25 -13.27
CA LEU A 77 6.44 -13.29 -11.85
C LEU A 77 4.93 -13.10 -11.61
N SER A 78 4.20 -12.64 -12.64
CA SER A 78 2.78 -12.35 -12.61
C SER A 78 2.39 -11.41 -11.47
N ASN A 79 3.18 -10.36 -11.26
CA ASN A 79 2.89 -9.32 -10.26
C ASN A 79 3.46 -7.95 -10.72
N THR A 80 3.32 -6.95 -9.86
CA THR A 80 3.80 -5.56 -10.06
C THR A 80 5.00 -5.22 -9.16
N THR A 81 5.69 -6.23 -8.61
CA THR A 81 6.85 -6.00 -7.74
C THR A 81 8.04 -5.51 -8.54
N ALA A 82 8.99 -4.81 -7.91
CA ALA A 82 10.17 -4.20 -8.55
C ALA A 82 11.00 -5.11 -9.48
N ASN A 83 10.82 -6.43 -9.42
CA ASN A 83 11.51 -7.42 -10.24
C ASN A 83 10.68 -7.97 -11.40
N ALA A 84 9.39 -7.62 -11.50
CA ALA A 84 8.44 -8.08 -12.49
C ALA A 84 8.33 -7.08 -13.65
N LYS A 85 9.21 -7.22 -14.66
CA LYS A 85 9.33 -6.23 -15.73
C LYS A 85 9.10 -6.84 -17.09
N TYR A 86 8.55 -6.06 -18.00
CA TYR A 86 8.37 -6.42 -19.40
C TYR A 86 8.72 -5.24 -20.32
N MET A 87 8.90 -5.54 -21.60
CA MET A 87 9.08 -4.51 -22.63
C MET A 87 7.73 -4.18 -23.24
N TYR A 88 7.41 -2.90 -23.44
CA TYR A 88 6.17 -2.49 -24.12
C TYR A 88 6.33 -1.27 -25.02
N VAL A 89 5.40 -1.12 -25.96
CA VAL A 89 5.28 0.08 -26.80
C VAL A 89 4.02 0.83 -26.38
N GLU A 90 4.22 2.10 -26.04
CA GLU A 90 3.18 3.05 -25.67
C GLU A 90 2.47 3.58 -26.92
N SER A 91 1.14 3.64 -26.90
CA SER A 91 0.31 4.10 -28.03
C SER A 91 -0.54 5.33 -27.72
N THR A 92 -0.55 5.79 -26.47
CA THR A 92 -1.32 6.96 -26.02
C THR A 92 -0.82 8.26 -26.66
N GLY A 93 -1.75 9.08 -27.13
CA GLY A 93 -1.48 10.36 -27.77
C GLY A 93 -1.10 10.27 -29.25
N ALA A 94 -1.39 11.34 -29.99
CA ALA A 94 -1.14 11.45 -31.44
C ALA A 94 0.35 11.38 -31.86
N ALA A 95 1.28 11.47 -30.89
CA ALA A 95 2.70 11.26 -31.14
C ALA A 95 3.04 9.76 -31.30
N ASN A 96 2.28 8.88 -30.65
CA ASN A 96 2.54 7.45 -30.53
C ASN A 96 1.58 6.57 -31.36
N SER A 97 0.50 7.15 -31.87
CA SER A 97 -0.43 6.52 -32.83
C SER A 97 -0.96 7.56 -33.85
N PRO A 98 -1.42 7.15 -35.05
CA PRO A 98 -1.45 5.79 -35.59
C PRO A 98 -0.18 5.39 -36.37
N GLY A 99 0.06 4.08 -36.47
CA GLY A 99 1.03 3.50 -37.41
C GLY A 99 2.49 3.72 -37.07
N LYS A 100 2.83 3.99 -35.80
CA LYS A 100 4.22 4.23 -35.35
C LYS A 100 4.97 2.92 -35.23
N VAL A 101 6.20 2.91 -35.72
CA VAL A 101 7.09 1.75 -35.67
C VAL A 101 8.05 1.87 -34.49
N ALA A 102 8.23 0.78 -33.74
CA ALA A 102 9.24 0.61 -32.70
C ALA A 102 9.97 -0.72 -32.88
N ILE A 103 11.30 -0.72 -32.84
CA ILE A 103 12.16 -1.87 -33.12
C ILE A 103 13.13 -2.12 -31.98
N LEU A 104 12.86 -3.17 -31.20
CA LEU A 104 13.78 -3.68 -30.19
C LEU A 104 14.71 -4.73 -30.81
N GLN A 105 16.02 -4.51 -30.66
CA GLN A 105 17.04 -5.43 -31.12
C GLN A 105 17.62 -6.22 -29.95
N SER A 106 17.68 -7.55 -30.12
CA SER A 106 18.36 -8.47 -29.21
C SER A 106 19.88 -8.36 -29.25
N PRO A 107 20.61 -8.89 -28.25
CA PRO A 107 22.02 -9.25 -28.41
C PRO A 107 22.23 -10.14 -29.65
N CYS A 108 23.47 -10.20 -30.15
CA CYS A 108 23.79 -11.16 -31.21
C CYS A 108 23.97 -12.57 -30.63
N TYR A 109 23.43 -13.56 -31.35
CA TYR A 109 23.49 -14.98 -31.03
C TYR A 109 24.39 -15.70 -32.02
N ASN A 110 25.29 -16.54 -31.52
CA ASN A 110 26.05 -17.48 -32.32
C ASN A 110 25.36 -18.85 -32.28
N ILE A 111 24.42 -19.08 -33.20
CA ILE A 111 23.63 -20.32 -33.26
C ILE A 111 24.31 -21.41 -34.10
N SER A 112 25.59 -21.23 -34.47
CA SER A 112 26.30 -22.15 -35.37
C SER A 112 26.44 -23.59 -34.85
N THR A 113 26.35 -23.77 -33.53
CA THR A 113 26.48 -25.07 -32.85
C THR A 113 25.14 -25.68 -32.43
N LEU A 114 24.01 -25.00 -32.66
CA LEU A 114 22.68 -25.48 -32.27
C LEU A 114 22.12 -26.43 -33.32
N GLY A 115 21.62 -27.59 -32.89
CA GLY A 115 21.03 -28.62 -33.76
C GLY A 115 19.55 -28.42 -34.06
N SER A 116 18.80 -27.74 -33.17
CA SER A 116 17.37 -27.45 -33.31
C SER A 116 17.06 -26.05 -32.76
N PRO A 117 17.56 -24.97 -33.39
CA PRO A 117 17.45 -23.62 -32.84
C PRO A 117 16.03 -23.05 -32.98
N TYR A 118 15.48 -22.56 -31.86
CA TYR A 118 14.19 -21.89 -31.79
C TYR A 118 14.29 -20.56 -31.06
N LEU A 119 13.45 -19.61 -31.48
CA LEU A 119 13.04 -18.44 -30.72
C LEU A 119 11.66 -18.75 -30.11
N VAL A 120 11.50 -18.51 -28.81
CA VAL A 120 10.22 -18.52 -28.10
C VAL A 120 10.13 -17.25 -27.27
N PHE A 121 8.97 -16.62 -27.19
CA PHE A 121 8.76 -15.41 -26.40
C PHE A 121 7.30 -15.31 -26.00
N TRP A 122 7.01 -14.48 -25.01
CA TRP A 122 5.66 -14.11 -24.64
C TRP A 122 5.32 -12.74 -25.17
N TYR A 123 4.08 -12.54 -25.58
CA TYR A 123 3.58 -11.27 -26.08
C TYR A 123 2.19 -10.98 -25.54
N HIS A 124 1.89 -9.68 -25.38
CA HIS A 124 0.58 -9.19 -24.96
C HIS A 124 0.13 -8.08 -25.90
N MET A 125 -1.12 -8.18 -26.36
CA MET A 125 -1.68 -7.32 -27.40
C MET A 125 -3.18 -7.20 -27.13
N ARG A 126 -3.58 -6.27 -26.26
CA ARG A 126 -4.98 -6.02 -25.90
C ARG A 126 -5.42 -4.64 -26.36
N GLY A 127 -6.59 -4.56 -26.98
CA GLY A 127 -7.19 -3.31 -27.40
C GLY A 127 -7.91 -3.38 -28.74
N SER A 128 -9.06 -2.73 -28.86
CA SER A 128 -9.87 -2.76 -30.10
C SER A 128 -9.20 -2.07 -31.28
N GLN A 129 -8.11 -1.33 -31.05
CA GLN A 129 -7.33 -0.61 -32.05
C GLN A 129 -5.89 -1.14 -32.12
N THR A 130 -5.61 -2.33 -31.58
CA THR A 130 -4.26 -2.90 -31.55
C THR A 130 -3.69 -3.11 -32.94
N GLY A 131 -2.43 -2.70 -33.11
CA GLY A 131 -1.69 -2.81 -34.36
C GLY A 131 -1.07 -4.20 -34.54
N SER A 132 0.22 -4.27 -34.87
CA SER A 132 0.91 -5.54 -35.20
C SER A 132 2.25 -5.70 -34.50
N LEU A 133 2.54 -6.92 -34.02
CA LEU A 133 3.87 -7.34 -33.58
C LEU A 133 4.46 -8.27 -34.63
N ILE A 134 5.68 -7.96 -35.08
CA ILE A 134 6.38 -8.68 -36.15
C ILE A 134 7.78 -9.05 -35.68
N VAL A 135 8.24 -10.27 -36.01
CA VAL A 135 9.62 -10.69 -35.81
C VAL A 135 10.37 -10.66 -37.14
N ASP A 136 11.41 -9.83 -37.18
CA ASP A 136 12.38 -9.78 -38.28
C ASP A 136 13.71 -10.42 -37.82
N VAL A 137 14.51 -10.89 -38.78
CA VAL A 137 15.81 -11.56 -38.51
C VAL A 137 16.94 -10.83 -39.23
N ASN A 138 17.94 -10.41 -38.45
CA ASN A 138 19.18 -9.83 -38.94
C ASN A 138 20.30 -10.88 -38.90
N ALA A 139 20.70 -11.39 -40.06
CA ALA A 139 21.78 -12.36 -40.21
C ALA A 139 23.02 -11.66 -40.77
N ALA A 140 24.03 -11.45 -39.92
CA ALA A 140 25.30 -10.81 -40.27
C ALA A 140 25.16 -9.45 -40.97
N GLY A 141 24.17 -8.64 -40.57
CA GLY A 141 23.91 -7.31 -41.13
C GLY A 141 22.81 -7.27 -42.19
N VAL A 142 22.29 -8.42 -42.63
CA VAL A 142 21.18 -8.51 -43.59
C VAL A 142 19.87 -8.76 -42.85
N VAL A 143 18.98 -7.77 -42.86
CA VAL A 143 17.64 -7.86 -42.26
C VAL A 143 16.65 -8.47 -43.25
N THR A 144 15.94 -9.50 -42.82
CA THR A 144 14.81 -10.12 -43.54
C THR A 144 13.58 -10.03 -42.66
N GLN A 145 12.47 -9.56 -43.22
CA GLN A 145 11.30 -9.16 -42.44
C GLN A 145 10.17 -10.20 -42.46
N GLY A 146 9.30 -10.17 -41.44
CA GLY A 146 8.00 -10.83 -41.45
C GLY A 146 8.03 -12.35 -41.24
N HIS A 147 8.94 -12.86 -40.41
CA HIS A 147 9.06 -14.30 -40.15
C HIS A 147 8.04 -14.83 -39.14
N TRP A 148 7.49 -13.94 -38.31
CA TRP A 148 6.36 -14.20 -37.42
C TRP A 148 5.55 -12.91 -37.26
N THR A 149 4.22 -13.03 -37.18
CA THR A 149 3.32 -11.86 -37.05
C THR A 149 2.09 -12.18 -36.21
N ALA A 150 1.71 -11.25 -35.34
CA ALA A 150 0.38 -11.15 -34.72
C ALA A 150 -0.21 -9.75 -34.95
N THR A 151 -1.53 -9.66 -35.17
CA THR A 151 -2.22 -8.41 -35.52
C THR A 151 -3.58 -8.32 -34.84
N GLY A 152 -3.96 -7.12 -34.39
CA GLY A 152 -5.24 -6.87 -33.74
C GLY A 152 -5.29 -7.36 -32.29
N ASP A 153 -6.46 -7.24 -31.68
CA ASP A 153 -6.70 -7.68 -30.30
C ASP A 153 -6.47 -9.19 -30.15
N GLN A 154 -5.58 -9.56 -29.24
CA GLN A 154 -5.22 -10.93 -28.90
C GLN A 154 -5.89 -11.37 -27.60
N GLY A 155 -6.54 -10.46 -26.88
CA GLY A 155 -7.21 -10.72 -25.62
C GLY A 155 -6.34 -10.46 -24.40
N LEU A 156 -6.88 -10.87 -23.25
CA LEU A 156 -6.44 -10.40 -21.94
C LEU A 156 -5.12 -10.99 -21.44
N TYR A 157 -4.68 -12.14 -21.98
CA TYR A 157 -3.55 -12.90 -21.44
C TYR A 157 -2.33 -12.80 -22.33
N TRP A 158 -1.17 -12.91 -21.69
CA TRP A 158 0.09 -13.21 -22.35
C TRP A 158 -0.07 -14.47 -23.22
N LYS A 159 0.39 -14.39 -24.47
CA LYS A 159 0.41 -15.49 -25.44
C LYS A 159 1.83 -15.85 -25.81
N GLN A 160 2.04 -17.10 -26.19
CA GLN A 160 3.35 -17.59 -26.62
C GLN A 160 3.52 -17.40 -28.14
N GLY A 161 4.58 -16.69 -28.54
CA GLY A 161 5.08 -16.63 -29.90
C GLY A 161 6.29 -17.55 -30.08
N TYR A 162 6.46 -18.11 -31.28
CA TYR A 162 7.64 -18.94 -31.59
C TYR A 162 8.05 -18.86 -33.05
N LEU A 163 9.34 -19.02 -33.30
CA LEU A 163 9.92 -19.06 -34.65
C LEU A 163 11.01 -20.14 -34.72
N ASN A 164 10.91 -21.02 -35.72
CA ASN A 164 11.97 -21.98 -36.04
C ASN A 164 13.15 -21.24 -36.72
N LEU A 165 14.32 -21.28 -36.09
CA LEU A 165 15.53 -20.59 -36.58
C LEU A 165 16.43 -21.48 -37.44
N ALA A 166 16.03 -22.72 -37.72
CA ALA A 166 16.77 -23.63 -38.60
C ALA A 166 17.17 -23.02 -39.97
N PRO A 167 16.40 -22.11 -40.61
CA PRO A 167 16.83 -21.44 -41.84
C PRO A 167 18.14 -20.64 -41.71
N TRP A 168 18.56 -20.27 -40.50
CA TRP A 168 19.82 -19.57 -40.22
C TRP A 168 20.82 -20.44 -39.43
N ALA A 169 20.62 -21.76 -39.40
CA ALA A 169 21.60 -22.67 -38.80
C ALA A 169 23.01 -22.44 -39.39
N GLY A 170 24.03 -22.45 -38.54
CA GLY A 170 25.40 -22.11 -38.93
C GLY A 170 25.76 -20.62 -38.82
N GLN A 171 24.80 -19.72 -38.57
CA GLN A 171 25.09 -18.28 -38.39
C GLN A 171 25.75 -17.99 -37.04
N ALA A 172 26.83 -17.20 -37.05
CA ALA A 172 27.57 -16.79 -35.85
C ALA A 172 27.19 -15.40 -35.33
N ASN A 173 26.46 -14.62 -36.14
CA ASN A 173 25.98 -13.29 -35.80
C ASN A 173 24.53 -13.13 -36.24
N LEU A 174 23.60 -13.68 -35.45
CA LEU A 174 22.15 -13.56 -35.64
C LEU A 174 21.56 -12.60 -34.61
N ARG A 175 20.77 -11.60 -35.02
CA ARG A 175 19.98 -10.77 -34.10
C ARG A 175 18.50 -10.89 -34.44
N ILE A 176 17.67 -10.83 -33.41
CA ILE A 176 16.21 -10.82 -33.51
C ILE A 176 15.75 -9.36 -33.37
N HIS A 177 14.84 -8.96 -34.24
CA HIS A 177 14.19 -7.65 -34.20
C HIS A 177 12.71 -7.85 -33.89
N PHE A 178 12.26 -7.33 -32.74
CA PHE A 178 10.84 -7.22 -32.42
C PHE A 178 10.34 -5.88 -32.89
N ARG A 179 9.58 -5.88 -33.99
CA ARG A 179 9.03 -4.69 -34.61
C ARG A 179 7.54 -4.58 -34.29
N ALA A 180 7.19 -3.64 -33.43
CA ALA A 180 5.82 -3.27 -33.14
C ALA A 180 5.38 -2.14 -34.07
N ILE A 181 4.12 -2.18 -34.51
CA ILE A 181 3.45 -1.13 -35.28
C ILE A 181 2.18 -0.77 -34.52
N THR A 182 2.07 0.47 -34.02
CA THR A 182 0.84 0.91 -33.33
C THR A 182 -0.33 1.02 -34.33
N GLY A 183 -1.53 0.76 -33.85
CA GLY A 183 -2.74 0.70 -34.67
C GLY A 183 -3.43 2.05 -34.82
N ALA A 184 -4.77 2.06 -34.89
CA ALA A 184 -5.52 3.24 -35.32
C ALA A 184 -5.72 4.33 -34.24
N GLY A 185 -5.42 4.04 -32.98
CA GLY A 185 -5.56 4.97 -31.86
C GLY A 185 -4.89 4.44 -30.60
N GLU A 186 -5.24 5.03 -29.46
CA GLU A 186 -4.57 4.83 -28.15
C GLU A 186 -4.85 3.47 -27.53
N LEU A 187 -5.81 2.70 -28.08
CA LEU A 187 -6.10 1.34 -27.61
C LEU A 187 -5.17 0.30 -28.25
N SER A 188 -3.85 0.50 -28.21
CA SER A 188 -2.90 -0.20 -29.09
C SER A 188 -1.54 -0.57 -28.48
N ASP A 189 -1.44 -0.69 -27.16
CA ASP A 189 -0.17 -1.06 -26.53
C ASP A 189 0.20 -2.52 -26.83
N ILE A 190 1.49 -2.76 -27.05
CA ILE A 190 2.05 -4.06 -27.43
C ILE A 190 3.22 -4.37 -26.51
N ALA A 191 3.20 -5.52 -25.84
CA ALA A 191 4.26 -5.92 -24.92
C ALA A 191 4.88 -7.28 -25.28
N ILE A 192 6.12 -7.50 -24.85
CA ILE A 192 6.83 -8.78 -24.91
C ILE A 192 7.54 -9.08 -23.58
N ASP A 193 7.71 -10.37 -23.30
CA ASP A 193 8.43 -10.86 -22.13
C ASP A 193 9.07 -12.24 -22.44
N ASP A 194 9.95 -12.72 -21.57
CA ASP A 194 10.47 -14.09 -21.54
C ASP A 194 11.02 -14.61 -22.88
N VAL A 195 11.99 -13.89 -23.45
CA VAL A 195 12.62 -14.23 -24.73
C VAL A 195 13.65 -15.35 -24.57
N PHE A 196 13.33 -16.52 -25.12
CA PHE A 196 14.17 -17.71 -25.20
C PHE A 196 14.79 -17.87 -26.59
N VAL A 197 16.10 -18.14 -26.64
CA VAL A 197 16.80 -18.66 -27.84
C VAL A 197 17.62 -19.88 -27.44
N GLY A 198 17.45 -21.01 -28.15
CA GLY A 198 18.19 -22.23 -27.84
C GLY A 198 17.73 -23.46 -28.59
N ASN A 199 18.25 -24.63 -28.22
CA ASN A 199 17.78 -25.92 -28.75
C ASN A 199 16.40 -26.28 -28.14
N LEU A 200 15.44 -26.63 -28.99
CA LEU A 200 14.11 -27.08 -28.54
C LEU A 200 13.68 -28.36 -29.29
N THR A 201 13.04 -29.29 -28.59
CA THR A 201 12.30 -30.41 -29.19
C THR A 201 10.80 -30.03 -29.20
N PRO A 202 10.23 -29.64 -30.35
CA PRO A 202 8.89 -29.05 -30.38
C PRO A 202 7.79 -30.10 -30.14
N VAL A 203 6.91 -29.82 -29.19
CA VAL A 203 5.66 -30.54 -28.93
C VAL A 203 4.54 -29.54 -29.09
N PHE A 204 3.83 -29.62 -30.22
CA PHE A 204 2.74 -28.70 -30.56
C PHE A 204 1.41 -29.16 -29.95
N GLY A 205 0.61 -28.21 -29.46
CA GLY A 205 -0.73 -28.47 -28.93
C GLY A 205 -1.28 -27.28 -28.14
N CYS A 206 -2.16 -27.56 -27.18
CA CYS A 206 -2.67 -26.57 -26.24
C CYS A 206 -1.97 -26.70 -24.89
N ASN A 207 -1.36 -25.61 -24.42
CA ASN A 207 -0.75 -25.51 -23.09
C ASN A 207 -1.56 -24.61 -22.12
N GLU A 208 -2.81 -24.26 -22.47
CA GLU A 208 -3.69 -23.44 -21.64
C GLU A 208 -4.56 -24.34 -20.73
N PRO A 209 -4.41 -24.28 -19.39
CA PRO A 209 -5.10 -25.18 -18.45
C PRO A 209 -6.63 -25.13 -18.50
N SER A 210 -7.21 -24.06 -19.04
CA SER A 210 -8.66 -23.87 -19.15
C SER A 210 -9.28 -24.53 -20.39
N ALA A 211 -8.48 -25.15 -21.25
CA ALA A 211 -8.93 -25.86 -22.44
C ALA A 211 -9.18 -27.35 -22.18
N ASN A 212 -10.19 -27.93 -22.83
CA ASN A 212 -10.54 -29.35 -22.74
C ASN A 212 -9.42 -30.28 -23.21
N ASN A 213 -8.60 -29.81 -24.15
CA ASN A 213 -7.48 -30.55 -24.71
C ASN A 213 -6.11 -30.05 -24.20
N TYR A 214 -6.09 -29.41 -23.02
CA TYR A 214 -4.86 -29.04 -22.31
C TYR A 214 -3.91 -30.25 -22.16
N SER A 215 -2.63 -30.03 -22.40
CA SER A 215 -1.58 -31.01 -22.10
C SER A 215 -0.32 -30.31 -21.59
N GLY A 216 0.10 -30.65 -20.37
CA GLY A 216 1.36 -30.15 -19.79
C GLY A 216 2.64 -30.60 -20.50
N ALA A 217 2.54 -31.50 -21.49
CA ALA A 217 3.66 -31.92 -22.33
C ALA A 217 3.91 -30.98 -23.52
N VAL A 218 2.97 -30.08 -23.83
CA VAL A 218 3.07 -29.12 -24.94
C VAL A 218 4.01 -27.98 -24.54
N ASN A 219 5.02 -27.70 -25.37
CA ASN A 219 5.95 -26.58 -25.16
C ASN A 219 5.84 -25.48 -26.23
N LEU A 220 5.05 -25.72 -27.29
CA LEU A 220 4.71 -24.73 -28.31
C LEU A 220 3.20 -24.70 -28.53
N ASN A 221 2.56 -23.61 -28.09
CA ASN A 221 1.13 -23.39 -28.32
C ASN A 221 0.89 -23.11 -29.81
N ASN A 222 0.09 -23.96 -30.47
CA ASN A 222 -0.23 -23.82 -31.90
C ASN A 222 -1.67 -23.33 -32.17
N GLY A 223 -2.35 -22.80 -31.15
CA GLY A 223 -3.72 -22.29 -31.26
C GLY A 223 -4.80 -23.37 -31.30
N SER A 224 -4.49 -24.63 -30.94
CA SER A 224 -5.44 -25.75 -30.98
C SER A 224 -6.36 -25.88 -29.75
N CYS A 225 -6.36 -24.93 -28.82
CA CYS A 225 -7.12 -25.01 -27.57
C CYS A 225 -8.64 -25.12 -27.82
N ASP A 226 -9.26 -26.20 -27.32
CA ASP A 226 -10.70 -26.46 -27.38
C ASP A 226 -11.38 -26.04 -26.08
N TYR A 227 -12.49 -25.35 -26.23
CA TYR A 227 -13.14 -24.54 -25.21
C TYR A 227 -14.65 -24.83 -25.12
N THR A 228 -15.10 -25.94 -25.72
CA THR A 228 -16.52 -26.31 -25.89
C THR A 228 -17.10 -27.05 -24.69
N CYS A 229 -18.34 -26.73 -24.28
CA CYS A 229 -19.06 -27.51 -23.27
C CYS A 229 -19.87 -28.66 -23.90
N PRO A 230 -20.21 -29.72 -23.14
CA PRO A 230 -21.14 -30.76 -23.60
C PRO A 230 -22.49 -30.18 -24.03
N ALA A 231 -23.18 -30.90 -24.93
CA ALA A 231 -24.50 -30.48 -25.41
C ALA A 231 -25.50 -30.27 -24.25
N GLY A 232 -26.21 -29.13 -24.26
CA GLY A 232 -27.15 -28.73 -23.21
C GLY A 232 -26.54 -27.96 -22.04
N GLN A 233 -25.25 -27.64 -22.12
CA GLN A 233 -24.55 -26.80 -21.15
C GLN A 233 -23.97 -25.55 -21.81
N LYS A 234 -23.86 -24.48 -21.02
CA LYS A 234 -23.15 -23.25 -21.34
C LYS A 234 -21.85 -23.17 -20.56
N ARG A 235 -20.85 -22.52 -21.15
CA ARG A 235 -19.57 -22.24 -20.51
C ARG A 235 -19.65 -20.93 -19.73
N VAL A 236 -19.36 -20.97 -18.44
CA VAL A 236 -19.04 -19.78 -17.65
C VAL A 236 -17.54 -19.69 -17.51
N ARG A 237 -16.98 -18.51 -17.79
CA ARG A 237 -15.58 -18.19 -17.54
C ARG A 237 -15.51 -17.03 -16.55
N ILE A 238 -14.60 -17.12 -15.59
CA ILE A 238 -14.36 -16.09 -14.58
C ILE A 238 -12.86 -15.83 -14.55
N ASP A 239 -12.47 -14.61 -14.83
CA ASP A 239 -11.08 -14.18 -14.81
C ASP A 239 -10.94 -13.11 -13.74
N ILE A 240 -9.97 -13.29 -12.84
CA ILE A 240 -9.68 -12.34 -11.76
C ILE A 240 -8.21 -11.96 -11.87
N MET A 241 -7.97 -10.68 -12.01
CA MET A 241 -6.67 -10.04 -11.95
C MET A 241 -6.63 -9.27 -10.66
N ASN A 242 -5.79 -9.71 -9.72
CA ASN A 242 -5.63 -9.00 -8.47
C ASN A 242 -4.71 -7.80 -8.66
N ASP A 243 -4.81 -6.86 -7.73
CA ASP A 243 -3.79 -5.85 -7.51
C ASP A 243 -2.61 -6.44 -6.69
N SER A 244 -1.80 -5.57 -6.08
CA SER A 244 -0.67 -5.99 -5.24
C SER A 244 -1.10 -6.72 -3.96
N TYR A 245 -2.39 -6.73 -3.60
CA TYR A 245 -2.94 -7.30 -2.36
C TYR A 245 -3.87 -8.48 -2.63
N GLN A 246 -3.45 -9.39 -3.53
CA GLN A 246 -4.22 -10.58 -3.91
C GLN A 246 -4.85 -11.37 -2.75
N GLY A 247 -4.25 -11.38 -1.54
CA GLY A 247 -4.73 -12.12 -0.38
C GLY A 247 -6.12 -11.72 0.13
N GLU A 248 -6.60 -10.55 -0.28
CA GLU A 248 -7.86 -9.97 0.18
C GLU A 248 -9.05 -10.40 -0.71
N THR A 249 -8.78 -10.88 -1.93
CA THR A 249 -9.80 -11.24 -2.92
C THR A 249 -10.29 -12.68 -2.79
N THR A 250 -11.61 -12.85 -2.65
CA THR A 250 -12.32 -14.13 -2.80
C THR A 250 -13.50 -14.00 -3.74
N TRP A 251 -13.99 -15.09 -4.31
CA TRP A 251 -15.17 -15.04 -5.17
C TRP A 251 -15.91 -16.38 -5.20
N ALA A 252 -17.19 -16.34 -5.55
CA ALA A 252 -18.04 -17.51 -5.71
C ALA A 252 -19.04 -17.31 -6.86
N LEU A 253 -19.27 -18.38 -7.62
CA LEU A 253 -20.39 -18.54 -8.52
C LEU A 253 -21.39 -19.52 -7.89
N THR A 254 -22.62 -19.10 -7.71
CA THR A 254 -23.69 -19.89 -7.09
C THR A 254 -24.88 -20.05 -8.02
N ASN A 255 -25.70 -21.06 -7.76
CA ASN A 255 -27.01 -21.24 -8.40
C ASN A 255 -28.02 -20.30 -7.72
N GLY A 256 -28.49 -19.28 -8.44
CA GLY A 256 -29.37 -18.25 -7.89
C GLY A 256 -30.71 -18.79 -7.35
N SER A 257 -31.21 -19.90 -7.88
CA SER A 257 -32.49 -20.50 -7.43
C SER A 257 -32.36 -21.35 -6.17
N THR A 258 -31.15 -21.81 -5.82
CA THR A 258 -30.94 -22.75 -4.69
C THR A 258 -29.92 -22.27 -3.67
N GLY A 259 -29.14 -21.22 -3.99
CA GLY A 259 -28.02 -20.74 -3.19
C GLY A 259 -26.78 -21.65 -3.22
N ALA A 260 -26.80 -22.78 -3.95
CA ALA A 260 -25.70 -23.73 -3.95
C ALA A 260 -24.47 -23.21 -4.71
N THR A 261 -23.29 -23.25 -4.10
CA THR A 261 -22.02 -22.89 -4.75
C THR A 261 -21.68 -23.88 -5.87
N ILE A 262 -21.47 -23.35 -7.08
CA ILE A 262 -21.05 -24.09 -8.27
C ILE A 262 -19.52 -24.16 -8.30
N VAL A 263 -18.86 -23.02 -8.14
CA VAL A 263 -17.40 -22.89 -8.08
C VAL A 263 -17.03 -21.65 -7.27
N SER A 264 -15.89 -21.67 -6.60
CA SER A 264 -15.37 -20.53 -5.84
C SER A 264 -13.85 -20.49 -5.94
N GLY A 265 -13.27 -19.33 -5.68
CA GLY A 265 -11.82 -19.16 -5.70
C GLY A 265 -11.32 -18.03 -4.81
N ASN A 266 -10.00 -17.92 -4.73
CA ASN A 266 -9.26 -16.90 -4.00
C ASN A 266 -8.03 -16.43 -4.81
N SER A 267 -7.22 -15.58 -4.18
CA SER A 267 -5.91 -15.07 -4.60
C SER A 267 -5.03 -16.01 -5.44
N SER A 268 -5.08 -17.32 -5.18
CA SER A 268 -4.22 -18.33 -5.80
C SER A 268 -4.78 -18.96 -7.09
N THR A 269 -6.08 -18.79 -7.38
CA THR A 269 -6.82 -19.67 -8.31
C THR A 269 -7.09 -19.12 -9.71
N ASN A 270 -6.77 -17.86 -10.04
CA ASN A 270 -7.32 -17.23 -11.25
C ASN A 270 -6.35 -16.57 -12.24
N ARG A 271 -5.08 -17.01 -12.27
CA ARG A 271 -4.09 -16.49 -13.25
C ARG A 271 -4.34 -16.93 -14.70
N THR A 272 -5.20 -17.92 -14.95
CA THR A 272 -5.51 -18.46 -16.30
C THR A 272 -7.01 -18.46 -16.64
N GLY A 273 -7.85 -17.92 -15.75
CA GLY A 273 -9.30 -17.94 -15.85
C GLY A 273 -9.93 -19.27 -15.42
N THR A 274 -10.87 -19.23 -14.49
CA THR A 274 -11.67 -20.40 -14.09
C THR A 274 -12.79 -20.62 -15.09
N THR A 275 -12.91 -21.84 -15.61
CA THR A 275 -13.98 -22.21 -16.54
C THR A 275 -14.83 -23.34 -15.94
N VAL A 276 -16.15 -23.22 -16.02
CA VAL A 276 -17.11 -24.25 -15.60
C VAL A 276 -18.24 -24.38 -16.62
N CYS A 277 -18.68 -25.60 -16.90
CA CYS A 277 -19.87 -25.85 -17.71
C CYS A 277 -21.10 -26.01 -16.81
N VAL A 278 -22.18 -25.27 -17.11
CA VAL A 278 -23.43 -25.27 -16.35
C VAL A 278 -24.61 -25.60 -17.27
N PRO A 279 -25.67 -26.28 -16.80
CA PRO A 279 -26.87 -26.49 -17.60
C PRO A 279 -27.46 -25.19 -18.14
N ASN A 280 -27.99 -25.21 -19.37
CA ASN A 280 -28.39 -24.00 -20.12
C ASN A 280 -29.27 -22.99 -19.37
N ASN A 281 -30.15 -23.46 -18.50
CA ASN A 281 -31.15 -22.63 -17.81
C ASN A 281 -30.83 -22.39 -16.33
N THR A 282 -29.59 -22.65 -15.92
CA THR A 282 -29.18 -22.40 -14.52
C THR A 282 -29.11 -20.90 -14.29
N CYS A 283 -29.89 -20.37 -13.36
CA CYS A 283 -29.74 -19.00 -12.88
C CYS A 283 -28.45 -18.90 -12.07
N LEU A 284 -27.62 -17.90 -12.35
CA LEU A 284 -26.27 -17.78 -11.81
C LEU A 284 -26.10 -16.47 -11.06
N VAL A 285 -25.44 -16.53 -9.91
CA VAL A 285 -25.03 -15.36 -9.13
C VAL A 285 -23.53 -15.45 -8.93
N PHE A 286 -22.80 -14.49 -9.49
CA PHE A 286 -21.37 -14.32 -9.25
C PHE A 286 -21.16 -13.24 -8.21
N ARG A 287 -20.41 -13.55 -7.16
CA ARG A 287 -20.00 -12.62 -6.11
C ARG A 287 -18.49 -12.60 -6.00
N ILE A 288 -17.90 -11.42 -5.97
CA ILE A 288 -16.50 -11.18 -5.63
C ILE A 288 -16.47 -10.39 -4.32
N ASN A 289 -15.60 -10.76 -3.40
CA ASN A 289 -15.39 -10.09 -2.13
C ASN A 289 -13.95 -9.64 -2.02
N ASP A 290 -13.76 -8.54 -1.31
CA ASP A 290 -12.49 -7.98 -0.93
C ASP A 290 -12.52 -7.69 0.58
N SER A 291 -11.60 -8.28 1.34
CA SER A 291 -11.60 -8.14 2.80
C SER A 291 -11.12 -6.78 3.29
N ALA A 292 -10.43 -6.00 2.46
CA ALA A 292 -9.98 -4.64 2.78
C ALA A 292 -11.04 -3.57 2.47
N SER A 293 -12.06 -3.93 1.69
CA SER A 293 -13.17 -3.07 1.27
C SER A 293 -12.78 -1.87 0.41
N ASP A 294 -11.61 -1.92 -0.25
CA ASP A 294 -11.17 -0.95 -1.25
C ASP A 294 -11.26 -1.48 -2.69
N GLY A 295 -11.68 -2.74 -2.85
CA GLY A 295 -11.85 -3.40 -4.14
C GLY A 295 -10.52 -3.92 -4.66
N ILE A 296 -10.50 -4.33 -5.93
CA ILE A 296 -9.27 -4.87 -6.55
C ILE A 296 -8.64 -3.90 -7.54
N TYR A 297 -9.15 -2.67 -7.66
CA TYR A 297 -8.62 -1.62 -8.52
C TYR A 297 -8.14 -0.46 -7.66
N HIS A 298 -6.85 -0.15 -7.72
CA HIS A 298 -6.31 1.04 -7.05
C HIS A 298 -5.19 1.72 -7.88
N PRO A 299 -5.21 3.06 -8.07
CA PRO A 299 -4.20 3.77 -8.88
C PRO A 299 -2.75 3.60 -8.41
N THR A 300 -2.54 3.29 -7.13
CA THR A 300 -1.20 3.15 -6.51
C THR A 300 -0.76 1.71 -6.36
N TYR A 301 -1.70 0.77 -6.19
CA TYR A 301 -1.38 -0.59 -5.76
C TYR A 301 -1.74 -1.66 -6.80
N GLY A 302 -2.28 -1.27 -7.95
CA GLY A 302 -2.48 -2.15 -9.09
C GLY A 302 -3.87 -2.01 -9.70
N PHE A 303 -3.93 -2.14 -11.02
CA PHE A 303 -5.17 -2.05 -11.78
C PHE A 303 -5.86 -3.41 -11.87
N GLY A 304 -6.11 -4.07 -10.73
CA GLY A 304 -6.82 -5.34 -10.73
C GLY A 304 -8.25 -5.17 -11.25
N ALA A 305 -8.77 -6.25 -11.82
CA ALA A 305 -10.05 -6.28 -12.48
C ALA A 305 -10.56 -7.72 -12.55
N TYR A 306 -11.88 -7.87 -12.62
CA TYR A 306 -12.50 -9.14 -12.88
C TYR A 306 -13.40 -9.09 -14.10
N TYR A 307 -13.63 -10.26 -14.67
CA TYR A 307 -14.43 -10.46 -15.85
C TYR A 307 -15.20 -11.78 -15.76
N VAL A 308 -16.47 -11.75 -16.13
CA VAL A 308 -17.35 -12.92 -16.14
C VAL A 308 -17.94 -13.05 -17.55
N TRP A 309 -17.79 -14.22 -18.17
CA TRP A 309 -18.35 -14.51 -19.49
C TRP A 309 -19.30 -15.70 -19.43
N LEU A 310 -20.28 -15.68 -20.32
CA LEU A 310 -21.20 -16.79 -20.59
C LEU A 310 -21.17 -17.10 -22.10
N ASP A 311 -20.73 -18.31 -22.47
CA ASP A 311 -20.53 -18.74 -23.86
C ASP A 311 -19.70 -17.75 -24.71
N GLY A 312 -18.68 -17.17 -24.09
CA GLY A 312 -17.79 -16.19 -24.74
C GLY A 312 -18.34 -14.76 -24.80
N VAL A 313 -19.59 -14.52 -24.36
CA VAL A 313 -20.15 -13.17 -24.22
C VAL A 313 -19.80 -12.62 -22.85
N LEU A 314 -19.19 -11.43 -22.79
CA LEU A 314 -18.90 -10.75 -21.52
C LEU A 314 -20.21 -10.35 -20.84
N VAL A 315 -20.43 -10.86 -19.63
CA VAL A 315 -21.60 -10.59 -18.79
C VAL A 315 -21.33 -9.41 -17.86
N LYS A 316 -20.16 -9.43 -17.21
CA LYS A 316 -19.78 -8.42 -16.22
C LYS A 316 -18.27 -8.21 -16.21
N GLN A 317 -17.88 -6.97 -15.97
CA GLN A 317 -16.54 -6.54 -15.69
C GLN A 317 -16.60 -5.57 -14.51
N GLY A 318 -15.60 -5.60 -13.64
CA GLY A 318 -15.49 -4.66 -12.52
C GLY A 318 -14.10 -4.69 -11.89
N GLY A 319 -13.93 -3.93 -10.81
CA GLY A 319 -12.66 -3.81 -10.09
C GLY A 319 -12.74 -2.82 -8.93
N GLN A 320 -13.53 -1.76 -9.09
CA GLN A 320 -13.86 -0.81 -8.03
C GLN A 320 -15.17 -1.23 -7.34
N PHE A 321 -15.07 -1.76 -6.14
CA PHE A 321 -16.19 -2.08 -5.26
C PHE A 321 -15.70 -1.98 -3.82
N GLY A 322 -16.62 -1.95 -2.85
CA GLY A 322 -16.27 -1.97 -1.42
C GLY A 322 -15.91 -3.39 -0.97
N ALA A 323 -16.54 -3.87 0.10
CA ALA A 323 -16.31 -5.24 0.59
C ALA A 323 -16.69 -6.36 -0.40
N TYR A 324 -17.63 -6.11 -1.31
CA TYR A 324 -18.01 -7.08 -2.34
C TYR A 324 -18.77 -6.43 -3.51
N GLU A 325 -18.81 -7.14 -4.64
CA GLU A 325 -19.72 -6.89 -5.76
C GLU A 325 -20.41 -8.19 -6.16
N GLU A 326 -21.68 -8.10 -6.56
CA GLU A 326 -22.47 -9.25 -6.98
C GLU A 326 -23.16 -8.99 -8.32
N THR A 327 -23.28 -10.01 -9.15
CA THR A 327 -23.98 -9.95 -10.44
C THR A 327 -24.77 -11.22 -10.69
N THR A 328 -26.05 -11.05 -11.01
CA THR A 328 -26.98 -12.13 -11.37
C THR A 328 -27.15 -12.20 -12.90
N PHE A 329 -27.05 -13.40 -13.48
CA PHE A 329 -27.12 -13.63 -14.93
C PHE A 329 -27.63 -15.03 -15.30
N ASN A 330 -28.03 -15.20 -16.57
CA ASN A 330 -28.64 -16.44 -17.09
C ASN A 330 -29.93 -16.89 -16.34
N CYS A 331 -30.63 -15.94 -15.71
CA CYS A 331 -31.87 -16.17 -14.97
C CYS A 331 -33.10 -15.87 -15.82
N ALA A 332 -34.26 -16.41 -15.42
CA ALA A 332 -35.53 -16.12 -16.07
C ALA A 332 -35.91 -14.62 -15.92
N PRO A 333 -36.66 -14.04 -16.87
CA PRO A 333 -37.16 -12.68 -16.72
C PRO A 333 -37.97 -12.51 -15.43
N GLY A 334 -37.72 -11.42 -14.70
CA GLY A 334 -38.38 -11.07 -13.45
C GLY A 334 -37.79 -11.73 -12.20
N PHE A 335 -36.71 -12.50 -12.31
CA PHE A 335 -36.07 -13.16 -11.16
C PHE A 335 -35.40 -12.18 -10.18
N SER A 336 -34.88 -11.07 -10.69
CA SER A 336 -34.19 -10.04 -9.94
C SER A 336 -34.54 -8.67 -10.52
N CYS A 337 -34.22 -7.59 -9.80
CA CYS A 337 -34.37 -6.24 -10.33
C CYS A 337 -33.65 -6.04 -11.68
N SER A 338 -32.44 -6.59 -11.83
CA SER A 338 -31.67 -6.49 -13.08
C SER A 338 -32.27 -7.26 -14.26
N THR A 339 -33.16 -8.22 -14.00
CA THR A 339 -33.86 -9.02 -15.00
C THR A 339 -35.36 -8.68 -15.08
N ALA A 340 -35.77 -7.57 -14.44
CA ALA A 340 -37.17 -7.17 -14.32
C ALA A 340 -37.90 -7.10 -15.67
N ILE A 341 -39.15 -7.58 -15.68
CA ILE A 341 -39.99 -7.65 -16.87
C ILE A 341 -40.49 -6.24 -17.22
N PRO A 342 -40.25 -5.72 -18.44
CA PRO A 342 -40.77 -4.42 -18.84
C PRO A 342 -42.31 -4.41 -18.90
N LEU A 343 -42.94 -3.50 -18.18
CA LEU A 343 -44.37 -3.22 -18.22
C LEU A 343 -44.65 -1.97 -19.04
N THR A 344 -45.43 -2.13 -20.10
CA THR A 344 -45.94 -1.01 -20.90
C THR A 344 -47.22 -0.48 -20.27
N LEU A 345 -47.19 0.75 -19.75
CA LEU A 345 -48.38 1.43 -19.25
C LEU A 345 -49.14 2.13 -20.39
N ALA A 346 -50.47 2.05 -20.38
CA ALA A 346 -51.29 2.75 -21.36
C ALA A 346 -51.10 4.29 -21.27
N PRO A 347 -51.18 5.03 -22.40
CA PRO A 347 -51.15 6.48 -22.38
C PRO A 347 -52.33 7.06 -21.58
N VAL A 348 -52.10 8.19 -20.91
CA VAL A 348 -53.18 8.86 -20.17
C VAL A 348 -54.06 9.65 -21.14
N THR A 349 -55.38 9.51 -20.96
CA THR A 349 -56.41 10.03 -21.87
C THR A 349 -57.08 11.33 -21.37
N GLY A 350 -56.69 11.82 -20.19
CA GLY A 350 -57.26 13.01 -19.57
C GLY A 350 -58.55 12.77 -18.78
N VAL A 351 -59.05 11.54 -18.72
CA VAL A 351 -60.12 11.10 -17.82
C VAL A 351 -59.50 10.26 -16.72
N TYR A 352 -59.75 10.59 -15.45
CA TYR A 352 -59.18 9.88 -14.29
C TYR A 352 -60.24 9.65 -13.19
N PRO A 353 -60.15 8.54 -12.42
CA PRO A 353 -59.08 7.54 -12.42
C PRO A 353 -59.10 6.64 -13.68
N GLN A 354 -57.91 6.32 -14.20
CA GLN A 354 -57.71 5.47 -15.38
C GLN A 354 -56.78 4.30 -15.06
N THR A 355 -57.23 3.06 -15.27
CA THR A 355 -56.35 1.89 -15.20
C THR A 355 -55.39 1.88 -16.39
N LEU A 356 -54.08 1.92 -16.11
CA LEU A 356 -53.02 1.94 -17.12
C LEU A 356 -52.50 0.55 -17.46
N ALA A 357 -52.53 -0.38 -16.49
CA ALA A 357 -52.15 -1.77 -16.69
C ALA A 357 -52.87 -2.69 -15.70
N THR A 358 -53.10 -3.93 -16.09
CA THR A 358 -53.47 -5.03 -15.20
C THR A 358 -52.76 -6.29 -15.69
N PHE A 359 -52.02 -6.96 -14.81
CA PHE A 359 -51.20 -8.13 -15.15
C PHE A 359 -51.16 -9.11 -13.97
N THR A 360 -50.77 -10.35 -14.25
CA THR A 360 -50.66 -11.42 -13.24
C THR A 360 -49.24 -11.97 -13.23
N THR A 361 -48.66 -12.15 -12.03
CA THR A 361 -47.33 -12.75 -11.87
C THR A 361 -47.33 -14.24 -12.25
N THR A 362 -46.17 -14.75 -12.66
CA THR A 362 -45.96 -16.17 -12.95
C THR A 362 -45.14 -16.89 -11.89
N ASP A 363 -44.50 -16.12 -11.01
CA ASP A 363 -43.71 -16.58 -9.88
C ASP A 363 -43.94 -15.63 -8.70
N VAL A 364 -43.63 -16.09 -7.49
CA VAL A 364 -43.57 -15.27 -6.28
C VAL A 364 -42.30 -14.41 -6.30
N GLU A 365 -42.35 -13.21 -5.73
CA GLU A 365 -41.21 -12.27 -5.65
C GLU A 365 -40.71 -11.77 -7.02
N GLN A 366 -41.64 -11.61 -7.98
CA GLN A 366 -41.32 -11.26 -9.36
C GLN A 366 -41.14 -9.75 -9.57
N TRP A 367 -40.16 -9.40 -10.39
CA TRP A 367 -39.75 -8.01 -10.67
C TRP A 367 -40.27 -7.49 -12.01
N TYR A 368 -40.68 -6.23 -12.00
CA TYR A 368 -41.17 -5.51 -13.17
C TYR A 368 -40.57 -4.11 -13.26
N ASN A 369 -40.36 -3.63 -14.49
CA ASN A 369 -39.95 -2.26 -14.77
C ASN A 369 -41.14 -1.48 -15.29
N MET A 370 -41.47 -0.36 -14.66
CA MET A 370 -42.54 0.52 -15.11
C MET A 370 -42.07 1.97 -15.18
N THR A 371 -42.53 2.68 -16.21
CA THR A 371 -42.28 4.12 -16.36
C THR A 371 -43.63 4.84 -16.39
N PRO A 372 -43.98 5.61 -15.35
CA PRO A 372 -45.18 6.44 -15.35
C PRO A 372 -45.21 7.35 -16.58
N PRO A 373 -46.30 7.35 -17.38
CA PRO A 373 -46.35 8.13 -18.63
C PRO A 373 -46.39 9.65 -18.40
N GLN A 374 -46.78 10.11 -17.22
CA GLN A 374 -46.82 11.52 -16.85
C GLN A 374 -46.74 11.70 -15.33
N THR A 375 -46.28 12.86 -14.87
CA THR A 375 -46.28 13.14 -13.42
C THR A 375 -47.71 13.21 -12.88
N GLY A 376 -47.97 12.59 -11.73
CA GLY A 376 -49.27 12.63 -11.09
C GLY A 376 -49.42 11.59 -9.98
N ALA A 377 -50.65 11.45 -9.48
CA ALA A 377 -51.02 10.48 -8.46
C ALA A 377 -51.33 9.13 -9.08
N TYR A 378 -50.79 8.06 -8.51
CA TYR A 378 -50.97 6.69 -8.94
C TYR A 378 -51.37 5.79 -7.78
N THR A 379 -52.13 4.75 -8.09
CA THR A 379 -52.44 3.63 -7.20
C THR A 379 -51.96 2.34 -7.84
N ILE A 380 -51.07 1.61 -7.16
CA ILE A 380 -50.69 0.24 -7.51
C ILE A 380 -51.37 -0.66 -6.50
N THR A 381 -52.24 -1.56 -6.96
CA THR A 381 -53.14 -2.29 -6.05
C THR A 381 -53.32 -3.75 -6.44
N THR A 382 -53.42 -4.57 -5.40
CA THR A 382 -53.84 -5.98 -5.44
C THR A 382 -55.23 -6.17 -4.82
N CYS A 383 -55.87 -5.06 -4.39
CA CYS A 383 -57.12 -5.07 -3.67
C CYS A 383 -58.28 -5.53 -4.54
N GLY A 384 -59.06 -6.49 -4.04
CA GLY A 384 -60.26 -7.02 -4.70
C GLY A 384 -59.98 -7.88 -5.94
N THR A 385 -58.72 -8.03 -6.35
CA THR A 385 -58.29 -8.87 -7.47
C THR A 385 -57.68 -10.19 -7.02
N ASN A 386 -57.36 -10.33 -5.73
CA ASN A 386 -56.74 -11.52 -5.14
C ASN A 386 -57.56 -12.03 -3.93
N THR A 387 -57.13 -13.13 -3.32
CA THR A 387 -57.73 -13.68 -2.07
C THR A 387 -56.71 -14.05 -1.00
N CYS A 388 -55.42 -13.85 -1.27
CA CYS A 388 -54.29 -14.22 -0.43
C CYS A 388 -53.58 -12.98 0.12
N ASP A 389 -52.57 -13.21 0.96
CA ASP A 389 -51.81 -12.19 1.68
C ASP A 389 -50.68 -11.61 0.82
N THR A 390 -50.93 -10.50 0.12
CA THR A 390 -50.04 -9.97 -0.94
C THR A 390 -49.15 -8.83 -0.44
N ARG A 391 -47.99 -8.64 -1.07
CA ARG A 391 -47.03 -7.56 -0.79
C ARG A 391 -46.65 -6.81 -2.07
N LEU A 392 -46.50 -5.49 -1.95
CA LEU A 392 -46.03 -4.63 -3.04
C LEU A 392 -44.86 -3.78 -2.55
N TRP A 393 -43.79 -3.74 -3.34
CA TRP A 393 -42.67 -2.82 -3.14
C TRP A 393 -42.34 -2.11 -4.44
N LEU A 394 -42.18 -0.80 -4.36
CA LEU A 394 -41.79 0.05 -5.45
C LEU A 394 -40.45 0.72 -5.11
N TYR A 395 -39.51 0.67 -6.04
CA TYR A 395 -38.17 1.25 -5.91
C TYR A 395 -37.92 2.25 -7.05
N ASP A 396 -37.38 3.42 -6.72
CA ASP A 396 -36.95 4.45 -7.68
C ASP A 396 -35.41 4.54 -7.81
N MET A 397 -34.70 3.63 -7.15
CA MET A 397 -33.23 3.54 -7.13
C MET A 397 -32.71 2.44 -8.06
N ALA A 398 -31.45 2.56 -8.50
CA ALA A 398 -30.82 1.56 -9.35
C ALA A 398 -30.75 0.19 -8.66
N CYS A 399 -30.90 -0.90 -9.42
CA CYS A 399 -30.96 -2.27 -8.87
C CYS A 399 -29.80 -2.66 -7.95
N GLY A 400 -28.58 -2.13 -8.18
CA GLY A 400 -27.42 -2.42 -7.33
C GLY A 400 -27.45 -1.73 -5.96
N SER A 401 -28.36 -0.76 -5.76
CA SER A 401 -28.53 0.01 -4.53
C SER A 401 -29.73 -0.46 -3.69
N ILE A 402 -30.51 -1.42 -4.19
CA ILE A 402 -31.70 -1.92 -3.49
C ILE A 402 -31.28 -2.93 -2.42
N VAL A 403 -31.64 -2.65 -1.16
CA VAL A 403 -31.56 -3.62 -0.06
C VAL A 403 -32.89 -4.34 0.04
N LEU A 404 -32.89 -5.65 -0.16
CA LEU A 404 -34.11 -6.45 -0.08
C LEU A 404 -34.45 -6.80 1.36
N SER A 405 -35.68 -6.48 1.75
CA SER A 405 -36.29 -6.96 2.99
C SER A 405 -37.57 -7.76 2.66
N SER A 406 -38.10 -8.41 3.69
CA SER A 406 -39.43 -9.07 3.65
C SER A 406 -40.53 -8.19 4.26
N GLY A 407 -40.17 -7.08 4.90
CA GLY A 407 -41.08 -6.03 5.36
C GLY A 407 -41.05 -4.83 4.41
N VAL A 408 -41.50 -3.66 4.86
CA VAL A 408 -41.52 -2.42 4.04
C VAL A 408 -40.14 -1.76 3.91
N GLU A 409 -39.14 -2.23 4.66
CA GLU A 409 -37.83 -1.57 4.75
C GLU A 409 -37.08 -1.59 3.41
N GLY A 410 -36.50 -0.44 3.04
CA GLY A 410 -35.65 -0.30 1.85
C GLY A 410 -36.39 -0.06 0.53
N ALA A 411 -37.73 -0.11 0.52
CA ALA A 411 -38.54 0.28 -0.63
C ALA A 411 -38.87 1.77 -0.60
N THR A 412 -38.97 2.40 -1.77
CA THR A 412 -39.39 3.81 -1.91
C THR A 412 -40.84 3.98 -1.47
N PHE A 413 -41.69 3.02 -1.86
CA PHE A 413 -43.05 2.89 -1.37
C PHE A 413 -43.36 1.41 -1.21
N ALA A 414 -44.01 1.02 -0.11
CA ALA A 414 -44.43 -0.36 0.08
C ALA A 414 -45.76 -0.45 0.82
N ASP A 415 -46.39 -1.61 0.73
CA ASP A 415 -47.51 -1.97 1.59
C ASP A 415 -47.44 -3.45 1.95
N ASP A 416 -47.44 -3.72 3.25
CA ASP A 416 -47.36 -5.05 3.86
C ASP A 416 -48.60 -5.49 4.64
N ASN A 417 -49.77 -4.94 4.28
CA ASN A 417 -51.14 -5.13 4.83
C ASN A 417 -51.67 -3.96 5.66
N GLU A 418 -51.06 -2.78 5.55
CA GLU A 418 -51.49 -1.58 6.26
C GLU A 418 -52.17 -0.54 5.36
N GLY A 419 -52.16 -0.71 4.02
CA GLY A 419 -52.73 0.25 3.05
C GLY A 419 -54.26 0.29 2.95
N GLY A 420 -54.98 -0.29 3.92
CA GLY A 420 -56.41 -0.04 4.12
C GLY A 420 -57.37 -0.93 3.32
N CYS A 421 -56.91 -2.03 2.70
CA CYS A 421 -57.78 -2.99 2.02
C CYS A 421 -57.72 -4.44 2.57
N GLY A 422 -57.30 -4.61 3.82
CA GLY A 422 -57.24 -5.91 4.50
C GLY A 422 -55.88 -6.59 4.31
N ILE A 423 -55.87 -7.90 4.01
CA ILE A 423 -54.65 -8.70 3.77
C ILE A 423 -54.03 -8.46 2.37
N GLN A 424 -54.45 -7.40 1.69
CA GLN A 424 -54.00 -7.08 0.33
C GLN A 424 -53.30 -5.74 0.35
N ALA A 425 -52.41 -5.55 -0.62
CA ALA A 425 -51.53 -4.41 -0.69
C ALA A 425 -52.00 -3.36 -1.70
N GLN A 426 -51.93 -2.09 -1.31
CA GLN A 426 -52.17 -0.91 -2.11
C GLN A 426 -51.14 0.19 -1.80
N VAL A 427 -50.37 0.56 -2.82
CA VAL A 427 -49.46 1.71 -2.79
C VAL A 427 -50.13 2.91 -3.47
N ASN A 428 -50.27 4.02 -2.75
CA ASN A 428 -50.72 5.31 -3.30
C ASN A 428 -49.55 6.29 -3.29
N ALA A 429 -49.05 6.66 -4.48
CA ALA A 429 -47.86 7.48 -4.62
C ALA A 429 -48.01 8.53 -5.72
N ASN A 430 -47.48 9.73 -5.47
CA ASN A 430 -47.20 10.69 -6.53
C ASN A 430 -45.89 10.30 -7.21
N MET A 431 -45.94 9.95 -8.50
CA MET A 431 -44.74 9.54 -9.25
C MET A 431 -44.43 10.52 -10.39
N PRO A 432 -43.16 10.88 -10.61
CA PRO A 432 -42.74 11.68 -11.75
C PRO A 432 -42.88 10.90 -13.07
N GLY A 433 -43.36 11.59 -14.11
CA GLY A 433 -43.47 11.04 -15.45
C GLY A 433 -42.10 10.84 -16.10
N GLY A 434 -41.95 9.74 -16.84
CA GLY A 434 -40.70 9.43 -17.55
C GLY A 434 -39.59 8.86 -16.68
N VAL A 435 -39.83 8.65 -15.38
CA VAL A 435 -38.85 8.06 -14.44
C VAL A 435 -39.08 6.56 -14.31
N LEU A 436 -38.02 5.76 -14.42
CA LEU A 436 -38.08 4.32 -14.25
C LEU A 436 -38.30 3.96 -12.78
N HIS A 437 -39.26 3.08 -12.52
CA HIS A 437 -39.47 2.46 -11.21
C HIS A 437 -39.41 0.94 -11.35
N HIS A 438 -38.90 0.28 -10.32
CA HIS A 438 -38.86 -1.17 -10.20
C HIS A 438 -39.96 -1.63 -9.24
N LEU A 439 -40.91 -2.41 -9.73
CA LEU A 439 -42.01 -2.98 -8.96
C LEU A 439 -41.70 -4.44 -8.65
N ARG A 440 -41.63 -4.77 -7.37
CA ARG A 440 -41.53 -6.15 -6.86
C ARG A 440 -42.88 -6.56 -6.31
N VAL A 441 -43.37 -7.71 -6.74
CA VAL A 441 -44.67 -8.26 -6.36
C VAL A 441 -44.43 -9.58 -5.64
N GLY A 442 -44.87 -9.68 -4.39
CA GLY A 442 -44.67 -10.88 -3.59
C GLY A 442 -45.83 -11.12 -2.64
N ASP A 443 -45.61 -11.98 -1.66
CA ASP A 443 -46.61 -12.37 -0.68
C ASP A 443 -45.98 -12.55 0.70
N ASN A 444 -46.84 -12.77 1.69
CA ASN A 444 -46.37 -13.12 3.02
C ASN A 444 -46.07 -14.62 3.08
N ALA A 445 -44.78 -14.96 3.07
CA ALA A 445 -44.29 -16.32 3.30
C ALA A 445 -44.92 -17.41 2.39
N GLY A 446 -45.13 -17.11 1.11
CA GLY A 446 -45.67 -18.05 0.12
C GLY A 446 -47.18 -18.23 0.19
N ALA A 447 -47.92 -17.31 0.81
CA ALA A 447 -49.36 -17.37 0.99
C ALA A 447 -50.19 -17.45 -0.32
N CYS A 448 -49.63 -17.01 -1.45
CA CYS A 448 -50.32 -16.90 -2.74
C CYS A 448 -49.97 -18.01 -3.74
N GLY A 449 -49.01 -18.90 -3.43
CA GLY A 449 -48.46 -19.83 -4.42
C GLY A 449 -47.61 -19.05 -5.43
N ASP A 450 -48.04 -18.96 -6.69
CA ASP A 450 -47.22 -18.39 -7.78
C ASP A 450 -47.88 -17.23 -8.57
N ALA A 451 -49.13 -16.84 -8.27
CA ALA A 451 -49.88 -15.89 -9.11
C ALA A 451 -50.60 -14.80 -8.33
N ILE A 452 -50.21 -13.54 -8.57
CA ILE A 452 -50.79 -12.34 -7.97
C ILE A 452 -51.21 -11.37 -9.08
N THR A 453 -52.45 -10.91 -9.06
CA THR A 453 -52.99 -9.95 -10.05
C THR A 453 -52.86 -8.51 -9.54
N VAL A 454 -52.13 -7.68 -10.27
CA VAL A 454 -51.83 -6.28 -9.92
C VAL A 454 -52.47 -5.34 -10.94
N SER A 455 -53.05 -4.24 -10.46
CA SER A 455 -53.56 -3.14 -11.28
C SER A 455 -52.79 -1.85 -10.98
N ILE A 456 -52.41 -1.12 -12.03
CA ILE A 456 -51.79 0.21 -11.94
C ILE A 456 -52.78 1.23 -12.46
N ILE A 457 -53.14 2.20 -11.61
CA ILE A 457 -54.20 3.18 -11.85
C ILE A 457 -53.59 4.58 -11.75
N TYR A 458 -53.86 5.44 -12.73
CA TYR A 458 -53.56 6.86 -12.69
C TYR A 458 -54.76 7.65 -12.17
N ASN A 459 -54.60 8.34 -11.06
CA ASN A 459 -55.67 9.05 -10.37
C ASN A 459 -55.82 10.52 -10.80
N GLY A 460 -54.82 11.07 -11.51
CA GLY A 460 -54.83 12.46 -11.98
C GLY A 460 -53.53 13.20 -11.69
N PRO A 461 -53.37 14.43 -12.22
CA PRO A 461 -52.21 15.27 -11.97
C PRO A 461 -52.19 15.77 -10.52
N VAL A 462 -51.00 16.10 -10.00
CA VAL A 462 -50.86 16.69 -8.65
C VAL A 462 -51.32 18.15 -8.72
N VAL A 463 -52.39 18.48 -8.01
CA VAL A 463 -52.94 19.85 -7.93
C VAL A 463 -52.45 20.49 -6.64
N GLY A 464 -51.79 21.65 -6.74
CA GLY A 464 -51.29 22.37 -5.59
C GLY A 464 -50.85 23.79 -5.92
N CYS A 465 -50.42 24.56 -4.92
CA CYS A 465 -49.89 25.88 -5.17
C CYS A 465 -48.50 25.78 -5.79
N MET A 466 -48.32 26.31 -7.00
CA MET A 466 -47.03 26.29 -7.73
C MET A 466 -46.24 27.59 -7.58
N ASN A 467 -46.74 28.56 -6.81
CA ASN A 467 -46.02 29.81 -6.57
C ASN A 467 -45.04 29.62 -5.40
N THR A 468 -43.74 29.66 -5.69
CA THR A 468 -42.65 29.49 -4.71
C THR A 468 -42.65 30.54 -3.60
N ALA A 469 -43.32 31.68 -3.80
CA ALA A 469 -43.47 32.73 -2.79
C ALA A 469 -44.72 32.56 -1.89
N SER A 470 -45.47 31.47 -2.06
CA SER A 470 -46.66 31.18 -1.25
C SER A 470 -46.33 30.24 -0.09
N CYS A 471 -46.93 30.45 1.07
CA CYS A 471 -46.66 29.65 2.27
C CYS A 471 -47.11 28.18 2.15
N ASN A 472 -48.02 27.88 1.22
CA ASN A 472 -48.47 26.53 0.91
C ASN A 472 -47.96 26.03 -0.45
N TYR A 473 -46.80 26.54 -0.90
CA TYR A 473 -46.11 26.05 -2.09
C TYR A 473 -45.94 24.52 -2.01
N ASN A 474 -46.35 23.83 -3.06
CA ASN A 474 -46.16 22.40 -3.22
C ASN A 474 -45.13 22.17 -4.36
N PRO A 475 -43.91 21.71 -4.05
CA PRO A 475 -42.85 21.49 -5.05
C PRO A 475 -43.15 20.37 -6.06
N LEU A 476 -44.18 19.55 -5.81
CA LEU A 476 -44.58 18.43 -6.65
C LEU A 476 -45.87 18.70 -7.45
N ALA A 477 -46.49 19.88 -7.29
CA ALA A 477 -47.67 20.26 -8.04
C ALA A 477 -47.35 20.48 -9.52
N THR A 478 -48.09 19.79 -10.39
CA THR A 478 -47.97 19.92 -11.86
C THR A 478 -49.09 20.73 -12.47
N ILE A 479 -50.17 20.95 -11.73
CA ILE A 479 -51.28 21.83 -12.11
C ILE A 479 -51.50 22.86 -10.99
N PRO A 480 -51.62 24.16 -11.34
CA PRO A 480 -51.88 25.18 -10.34
C PRO A 480 -53.28 24.97 -9.78
N CYS A 481 -53.38 24.95 -8.46
CA CYS A 481 -54.67 25.09 -7.82
C CYS A 481 -55.26 26.48 -8.11
N VAL A 482 -56.56 26.55 -8.41
CA VAL A 482 -57.22 27.81 -8.74
C VAL A 482 -57.49 28.59 -7.44
N GLY A 483 -56.76 29.68 -7.24
CA GLY A 483 -56.95 30.59 -6.10
C GLY A 483 -56.55 30.03 -4.73
N CYS A 484 -55.84 28.89 -4.67
CA CYS A 484 -55.44 28.28 -3.40
C CYS A 484 -54.05 28.71 -2.92
N CYS A 485 -53.25 29.41 -3.73
CA CYS A 485 -51.95 29.93 -3.31
C CYS A 485 -52.11 31.03 -2.25
N LEU A 486 -51.59 30.78 -1.06
CA LEU A 486 -51.67 31.69 0.07
C LEU A 486 -50.39 32.51 0.18
N ALA A 487 -50.52 33.84 0.24
CA ALA A 487 -49.36 34.71 0.41
C ALA A 487 -48.66 34.44 1.75
N GLN A 488 -47.36 34.65 1.81
CA GLN A 488 -46.61 34.51 3.05
C GLN A 488 -47.17 35.44 4.14
N GLY A 489 -47.57 34.88 5.29
CA GLY A 489 -48.24 35.60 6.39
C GLY A 489 -49.77 35.66 6.31
N ASP A 490 -50.41 34.98 5.35
CA ASP A 490 -51.87 34.81 5.33
C ASP A 490 -52.34 34.03 6.59
N PRO A 491 -53.43 34.45 7.28
CA PRO A 491 -53.94 33.74 8.46
C PRO A 491 -54.37 32.29 8.22
N ASN A 492 -54.57 31.88 6.96
CA ASN A 492 -54.88 30.51 6.59
C ASN A 492 -53.65 29.72 6.12
N CYS A 493 -52.45 30.30 6.20
CA CYS A 493 -51.23 29.55 5.95
C CYS A 493 -51.20 28.32 6.85
N PRO A 494 -50.81 27.15 6.34
CA PRO A 494 -50.63 25.99 7.19
C PRO A 494 -49.57 26.25 8.25
N ASP A 495 -49.80 25.73 9.45
CA ASP A 495 -48.97 25.99 10.63
C ASP A 495 -47.58 25.32 10.56
N GLY A 496 -47.39 24.37 9.62
CA GLY A 496 -46.12 23.69 9.36
C GLY A 496 -46.21 22.17 9.44
N PRO A 497 -45.09 21.46 9.22
CA PRO A 497 -44.94 20.04 9.57
C PRO A 497 -44.88 19.85 11.09
N ASP A 498 -45.01 18.62 11.58
CA ASP A 498 -44.87 18.26 13.00
C ASP A 498 -44.41 16.81 13.07
N LEU A 499 -43.13 16.60 13.40
CA LEU A 499 -42.48 15.29 13.43
C LEU A 499 -42.54 14.70 14.84
N ILE A 500 -43.23 13.58 14.97
CA ILE A 500 -43.27 12.82 16.23
C ILE A 500 -42.45 11.53 16.13
N MET A 501 -41.66 11.27 17.16
CA MET A 501 -40.92 10.01 17.30
C MET A 501 -41.81 8.94 17.97
N SER A 502 -42.02 7.80 17.31
CA SER A 502 -42.96 6.79 17.80
C SER A 502 -42.40 5.98 18.99
N SER A 503 -42.84 6.34 20.20
CA SER A 503 -42.48 5.61 21.43
C SER A 503 -42.94 4.14 21.43
N SER A 504 -44.06 3.84 20.77
CA SER A 504 -44.57 2.48 20.67
C SER A 504 -43.72 1.60 19.75
N ALA A 505 -43.24 2.16 18.63
CA ALA A 505 -42.34 1.45 17.71
C ALA A 505 -40.99 1.16 18.39
N LEU A 506 -40.42 2.14 19.10
CA LEU A 506 -39.19 1.95 19.89
C LEU A 506 -39.36 0.83 20.92
N THR A 507 -40.37 0.93 21.79
CA THR A 507 -40.52 0.00 22.93
C THR A 507 -40.85 -1.44 22.52
N SER A 508 -41.62 -1.63 21.45
CA SER A 508 -42.07 -2.96 20.99
C SER A 508 -41.05 -3.73 20.14
N SER A 509 -40.03 -3.04 19.61
CA SER A 509 -39.05 -3.60 18.66
C SER A 509 -37.68 -3.90 19.25
N LEU A 510 -37.45 -3.53 20.52
CA LEU A 510 -36.16 -3.75 21.20
C LEU A 510 -35.79 -5.23 21.19
N SER A 511 -34.61 -5.54 20.66
CA SER A 511 -34.07 -6.90 20.64
C SER A 511 -32.55 -6.89 20.77
N MET A 512 -32.01 -7.89 21.46
CA MET A 512 -30.56 -8.08 21.59
C MET A 512 -30.06 -8.86 20.37
N ALA A 513 -28.98 -8.41 19.76
CA ALA A 513 -28.32 -9.10 18.67
C ALA A 513 -26.80 -9.08 18.86
N SER A 514 -26.12 -10.06 18.26
CA SER A 514 -24.69 -9.99 18.02
C SER A 514 -24.46 -9.66 16.56
N VAL A 515 -23.60 -8.70 16.30
CA VAL A 515 -23.15 -8.32 14.96
C VAL A 515 -21.64 -8.44 14.90
N ASN A 516 -21.10 -8.86 13.75
CA ASN A 516 -19.65 -8.87 13.54
C ASN A 516 -19.31 -7.70 12.63
N ILE A 517 -18.62 -6.70 13.18
CA ILE A 517 -18.26 -5.48 12.47
C ILE A 517 -16.90 -5.70 11.82
N THR A 518 -16.89 -5.77 10.50
CA THR A 518 -15.68 -5.98 9.69
C THR A 518 -15.37 -4.79 8.78
N ASP A 519 -16.20 -3.76 8.82
CA ASP A 519 -16.07 -2.53 8.04
C ASP A 519 -15.73 -1.36 8.99
N PRO A 520 -14.56 -0.71 8.83
CA PRO A 520 -14.13 0.41 9.68
C PRO A 520 -15.05 1.63 9.59
N CYS A 521 -15.93 1.68 8.58
CA CYS A 521 -16.97 2.68 8.48
C CYS A 521 -17.92 2.66 9.69
N ALA A 522 -18.35 1.50 10.17
CA ALA A 522 -19.38 1.45 11.20
C ALA A 522 -18.91 2.09 12.53
N PRO A 523 -17.66 1.91 12.99
CA PRO A 523 -17.12 2.72 14.09
C PRO A 523 -16.86 4.19 13.73
N GLN A 524 -16.39 4.49 12.51
CA GLN A 524 -16.12 5.86 12.08
C GLN A 524 -17.38 6.73 12.02
N GLU A 525 -18.48 6.16 11.53
CA GLU A 525 -19.82 6.76 11.51
C GLU A 525 -20.55 6.65 12.86
N GLY A 526 -19.88 6.13 13.90
CA GLY A 526 -20.44 6.02 15.24
C GLY A 526 -21.61 5.04 15.35
N CYS A 527 -21.76 4.06 14.46
CA CYS A 527 -22.76 3.00 14.60
C CYS A 527 -22.39 1.98 15.68
N THR A 528 -21.10 1.82 15.97
CA THR A 528 -20.54 0.89 16.96
C THR A 528 -19.31 1.48 17.62
N GLY A 529 -19.00 1.04 18.84
CA GLY A 529 -17.80 1.49 19.57
C GLY A 529 -16.48 0.87 19.09
N GLY A 530 -16.52 -0.10 18.15
CA GLY A 530 -15.32 -0.72 17.60
C GLY A 530 -15.64 -1.87 16.63
N MET A 531 -14.60 -2.43 16.01
CA MET A 531 -14.72 -3.58 15.10
C MET A 531 -14.83 -4.91 15.86
N GLY A 532 -15.02 -6.00 15.12
CA GLY A 532 -15.13 -7.36 15.64
C GLY A 532 -16.53 -7.68 16.13
N GLN A 533 -16.63 -8.69 16.99
CA GLN A 533 -17.92 -9.11 17.50
C GLN A 533 -18.45 -8.10 18.52
N ARG A 534 -19.58 -7.47 18.20
CA ARG A 534 -20.29 -6.50 19.03
C ARG A 534 -21.64 -7.04 19.47
N TYR A 535 -22.09 -6.60 20.64
CA TYR A 535 -23.43 -6.82 21.16
C TYR A 535 -24.22 -5.52 21.07
N VAL A 536 -25.34 -5.57 20.35
CA VAL A 536 -26.14 -4.39 20.03
C VAL A 536 -27.58 -4.60 20.44
N ILE A 537 -28.24 -3.53 20.87
CA ILE A 537 -29.69 -3.51 21.05
C ILE A 537 -30.29 -2.84 19.82
N ARG A 538 -30.95 -3.65 18.99
CA ARG A 538 -31.68 -3.20 17.81
C ARG A 538 -33.05 -2.68 18.20
N PHE A 539 -33.52 -1.67 17.49
CA PHE A 539 -34.85 -1.08 17.65
C PHE A 539 -35.31 -0.47 16.34
N THR A 540 -36.60 -0.19 16.24
CA THR A 540 -37.21 0.52 15.12
C THR A 540 -37.23 2.02 15.42
N THR A 541 -36.73 2.81 14.47
CA THR A 541 -36.83 4.27 14.46
C THR A 541 -37.97 4.62 13.50
N ARG A 542 -39.06 5.21 14.02
CA ARG A 542 -40.22 5.61 13.21
C ARG A 542 -40.56 7.06 13.51
N ILE A 543 -40.48 7.89 12.47
CA ILE A 543 -40.74 9.33 12.52
C ILE A 543 -41.98 9.60 11.68
N GLU A 544 -42.99 10.19 12.30
CA GLU A 544 -44.28 10.45 11.65
C GLU A 544 -44.49 11.95 11.49
N ASN A 545 -45.01 12.39 10.34
CA ASN A 545 -45.43 13.77 10.17
C ASN A 545 -46.93 13.90 10.46
N ILE A 546 -47.27 14.34 11.67
CA ILE A 546 -48.65 14.58 12.14
C ILE A 546 -49.12 16.02 11.91
N GLY A 547 -48.27 16.84 11.28
CA GLY A 547 -48.52 18.25 11.04
C GLY A 547 -49.53 18.52 9.93
N THR A 548 -49.67 19.79 9.60
CA THR A 548 -50.64 20.25 8.58
C THR A 548 -50.04 20.30 7.17
N THR A 549 -48.72 20.21 7.05
CA THR A 549 -47.97 20.17 5.78
C THR A 549 -46.86 19.13 5.77
N ASP A 550 -46.43 18.79 4.56
CA ASP A 550 -45.26 17.96 4.29
C ASP A 550 -43.98 18.55 4.91
N TYR A 551 -43.11 17.70 5.47
CA TYR A 551 -41.74 18.05 5.85
C TYR A 551 -40.83 17.85 4.64
N TYR A 552 -40.38 18.94 4.01
CA TYR A 552 -39.66 18.86 2.73
C TYR A 552 -38.16 19.06 2.91
N ILE A 553 -37.37 18.06 2.50
CA ILE A 553 -35.90 18.10 2.57
C ILE A 553 -35.30 18.39 1.18
N GLY A 554 -35.88 17.81 0.13
CA GLY A 554 -35.37 17.93 -1.24
C GLY A 554 -34.33 16.86 -1.57
N SER A 555 -33.41 17.16 -2.49
CA SER A 555 -32.38 16.22 -2.93
C SER A 555 -30.97 16.79 -2.77
N PRO A 556 -29.92 15.98 -2.67
CA PRO A 556 -28.54 16.48 -2.55
C PRO A 556 -28.14 17.45 -3.67
N SER A 557 -28.68 17.28 -4.87
CA SER A 557 -28.42 18.17 -6.00
C SER A 557 -29.21 19.48 -5.95
N SER A 558 -30.40 19.48 -5.34
CA SER A 558 -31.31 20.63 -5.33
C SER A 558 -31.25 21.44 -4.03
N GLN A 559 -30.87 20.79 -2.93
CA GLN A 559 -30.79 21.35 -1.58
C GLN A 559 -29.52 20.83 -0.87
N PRO A 560 -28.31 21.04 -1.42
CA PRO A 560 -27.07 20.47 -0.90
C PRO A 560 -26.78 20.84 0.57
N GLN A 561 -27.33 21.96 1.05
CA GLN A 561 -27.18 22.41 2.43
C GLN A 561 -27.94 21.55 3.47
N MET A 562 -28.84 20.68 3.03
CA MET A 562 -29.57 19.77 3.93
C MET A 562 -28.84 18.44 4.15
N PHE A 563 -27.73 18.22 3.42
CA PHE A 563 -27.06 16.92 3.34
C PHE A 563 -25.57 17.01 3.61
N ASN A 564 -25.05 16.01 4.34
CA ASN A 564 -23.63 15.77 4.54
C ASN A 564 -23.14 14.68 3.56
N THR A 565 -22.02 14.92 2.88
CA THR A 565 -21.40 13.96 1.93
C THR A 565 -20.04 13.44 2.38
N ASN A 566 -19.54 13.94 3.52
CA ASN A 566 -18.28 13.52 4.12
C ASN A 566 -18.53 12.33 5.06
N ASN A 567 -18.85 11.19 4.46
CA ASN A 567 -18.98 9.91 5.16
C ASN A 567 -18.21 8.82 4.42
N CYS A 568 -18.02 7.67 5.06
CA CYS A 568 -17.22 6.60 4.50
C CYS A 568 -17.89 5.95 3.28
N HIS A 569 -19.19 6.14 3.12
CA HIS A 569 -19.98 5.55 2.04
C HIS A 569 -20.06 6.41 0.77
N GLY A 570 -19.50 7.63 0.78
CA GLY A 570 -19.43 8.51 -0.38
C GLY A 570 -20.79 8.93 -0.94
N HIS A 571 -21.84 8.93 -0.11
CA HIS A 571 -23.19 9.32 -0.50
C HIS A 571 -23.80 10.32 0.49
N ALA A 572 -24.86 11.03 0.11
CA ALA A 572 -25.43 12.07 0.96
C ALA A 572 -26.24 11.50 2.14
N HIS A 573 -25.98 11.96 3.36
CA HIS A 573 -26.80 11.72 4.56
C HIS A 573 -27.56 12.99 4.93
N TYR A 574 -28.83 12.84 5.34
CA TYR A 574 -29.64 13.95 5.84
C TYR A 574 -29.24 14.32 7.28
N SER A 575 -28.87 15.59 7.46
CA SER A 575 -28.46 16.14 8.74
C SER A 575 -29.64 16.29 9.69
N GLY A 576 -29.54 15.72 10.89
CA GLY A 576 -30.58 15.83 11.93
C GLY A 576 -31.71 14.80 11.84
N TYR A 577 -31.48 13.68 11.14
CA TYR A 577 -32.46 12.60 11.01
C TYR A 577 -32.88 12.00 12.37
N ALA A 578 -31.94 11.41 13.12
CA ALA A 578 -32.22 10.91 14.46
C ALA A 578 -30.96 10.79 15.34
N ASP A 579 -31.05 11.26 16.59
CA ASP A 579 -30.02 11.08 17.62
C ASP A 579 -30.37 9.91 18.53
N TYR A 580 -29.40 9.04 18.83
CA TYR A 580 -29.54 7.95 19.80
C TYR A 580 -28.65 8.23 20.99
N LEU A 581 -29.25 8.30 22.18
CA LEU A 581 -28.54 8.70 23.40
C LEU A 581 -28.86 7.71 24.51
N LEU A 582 -27.81 7.24 25.18
CA LEU A 582 -27.96 6.39 26.37
C LEU A 582 -27.42 7.13 27.58
N PHE A 583 -28.25 7.27 28.61
CA PHE A 583 -27.88 7.93 29.86
C PHE A 583 -27.84 6.94 31.00
N ASP A 584 -26.84 7.07 31.88
CA ASP A 584 -26.83 6.39 33.18
C ASP A 584 -27.77 7.05 34.19
N GLN A 585 -27.87 6.49 35.40
CA GLN A 585 -28.71 7.05 36.48
C GLN A 585 -28.23 8.39 37.03
N ALA A 586 -26.98 8.78 36.76
CA ALA A 586 -26.42 10.07 37.16
C ALA A 586 -26.63 11.15 36.09
N GLY A 587 -27.19 10.79 34.93
CA GLY A 587 -27.41 11.68 33.79
C GLY A 587 -26.18 11.83 32.89
N ASN A 588 -25.16 10.99 33.05
CA ASN A 588 -24.02 10.99 32.14
C ASN A 588 -24.39 10.28 30.83
N ALA A 589 -24.07 10.92 29.70
CA ALA A 589 -24.21 10.29 28.40
C ALA A 589 -23.14 9.20 28.23
N ILE A 590 -23.54 8.03 27.74
CA ILE A 590 -22.67 6.94 27.37
C ILE A 590 -22.55 6.94 25.83
N PRO A 591 -21.33 6.99 25.27
CA PRO A 591 -21.14 6.84 23.83
C PRO A 591 -21.60 5.45 23.40
N VAL A 592 -22.77 5.35 22.77
CA VAL A 592 -23.34 4.08 22.29
C VAL A 592 -23.74 4.10 20.82
N GLY A 593 -23.38 5.20 20.17
CA GLY A 593 -23.58 5.44 18.74
C GLY A 593 -24.79 6.30 18.38
N PHE A 594 -24.94 6.60 17.08
CA PHE A 594 -26.02 7.41 16.51
C PHE A 594 -26.37 6.94 15.08
N LYS A 595 -27.41 7.52 14.45
CA LYS A 595 -27.81 7.18 13.08
C LYS A 595 -27.74 8.38 12.14
N ASN A 596 -26.91 8.25 11.12
CA ASN A 596 -27.05 9.08 9.92
C ASN A 596 -28.21 8.56 9.06
N GLY A 597 -29.19 9.43 8.78
CA GLY A 597 -30.28 9.12 7.86
C GLY A 597 -29.77 9.18 6.42
N PHE A 598 -29.92 8.12 5.64
CA PHE A 598 -29.52 8.13 4.22
C PHE A 598 -30.66 8.63 3.33
N CYS A 599 -31.82 7.97 3.39
CA CYS A 599 -33.03 8.42 2.72
C CYS A 599 -34.12 8.72 3.75
N VAL A 600 -34.75 9.89 3.63
CA VAL A 600 -35.98 10.22 4.37
C VAL A 600 -37.15 10.18 3.39
N ILE A 601 -38.03 9.19 3.55
CA ILE A 601 -39.01 8.83 2.54
C ILE A 601 -40.37 8.50 3.14
N ASP A 602 -41.40 8.52 2.29
CA ASP A 602 -42.75 8.08 2.65
C ASP A 602 -42.87 6.55 2.55
N VAL A 603 -42.25 5.83 3.49
CA VAL A 603 -42.32 4.35 3.50
C VAL A 603 -43.78 3.88 3.56
N GLY A 604 -44.61 4.57 4.38
CA GLY A 604 -46.03 4.29 4.52
C GLY A 604 -46.84 5.53 4.89
N CYS A 605 -48.16 5.44 4.71
CA CYS A 605 -49.09 6.54 4.99
C CYS A 605 -50.36 6.04 5.70
N TYR A 606 -50.92 6.87 6.58
CA TYR A 606 -52.21 6.59 7.20
C TYR A 606 -53.33 6.58 6.14
N PRO A 607 -54.39 5.75 6.32
CA PRO A 607 -55.47 5.62 5.34
C PRO A 607 -56.04 6.97 4.90
N GLY A 608 -56.09 7.18 3.57
CA GLY A 608 -56.59 8.41 2.96
C GLY A 608 -55.53 9.48 2.68
N ASN A 609 -54.26 9.26 3.05
CA ASN A 609 -53.13 10.12 2.68
C ASN A 609 -52.35 9.52 1.49
N THR A 610 -51.57 10.37 0.82
CA THR A 610 -50.81 10.01 -0.39
C THR A 610 -49.34 10.34 -0.15
N GLY A 611 -48.47 9.35 -0.30
CA GLY A 611 -47.02 9.54 -0.25
C GLY A 611 -46.50 10.27 -1.49
N GLN A 612 -45.47 11.07 -1.30
CA GLN A 612 -44.92 11.96 -2.31
C GLN A 612 -43.39 11.95 -2.39
N PHE A 613 -42.69 11.52 -1.33
CA PHE A 613 -41.24 11.59 -1.22
C PHE A 613 -40.58 10.22 -1.28
N GLY A 614 -39.46 10.18 -1.99
CA GLY A 614 -38.60 9.02 -2.18
C GLY A 614 -37.13 9.42 -2.07
N CYS A 615 -36.19 8.48 -2.21
CA CYS A 615 -34.77 8.76 -2.05
C CYS A 615 -34.25 9.84 -3.02
N SER A 616 -34.88 9.95 -4.20
CA SER A 616 -34.53 10.95 -5.22
C SER A 616 -34.98 12.38 -4.88
N ASN A 617 -35.97 12.52 -3.99
CA ASN A 617 -36.51 13.80 -3.52
C ASN A 617 -37.19 13.57 -2.16
N MET A 618 -36.47 13.91 -1.09
CA MET A 618 -36.70 13.43 0.26
C MET A 618 -37.63 14.35 1.07
N GLY A 619 -38.31 13.74 2.04
CA GLY A 619 -39.27 14.38 2.92
C GLY A 619 -40.22 13.37 3.56
N ILE A 620 -41.11 13.86 4.43
CA ILE A 620 -42.20 13.07 5.02
C ILE A 620 -43.51 13.83 4.77
N SER A 621 -44.37 13.25 3.94
CA SER A 621 -45.69 13.81 3.60
C SER A 621 -46.58 13.88 4.83
N LYS A 622 -47.49 14.85 4.86
CA LYS A 622 -48.46 14.95 5.96
C LYS A 622 -49.28 13.67 6.09
N GLY A 623 -49.41 13.14 7.31
CA GLY A 623 -50.08 11.88 7.57
C GLY A 623 -49.34 10.64 7.04
N CYS A 624 -48.05 10.78 6.70
CA CYS A 624 -47.15 9.70 6.35
C CYS A 624 -46.01 9.59 7.38
N TYR A 625 -45.23 8.53 7.26
CA TYR A 625 -44.14 8.23 8.17
C TYR A 625 -42.96 7.61 7.44
N ASP A 626 -41.78 7.87 7.98
CA ASP A 626 -40.55 7.18 7.62
C ASP A 626 -40.23 6.14 8.71
N ILE A 627 -39.71 4.98 8.29
CA ILE A 627 -39.40 3.89 9.20
C ILE A 627 -38.09 3.22 8.82
N TYR A 628 -37.18 3.18 9.80
CA TYR A 628 -36.01 2.34 9.79
C TYR A 628 -36.27 1.20 10.77
N GLY A 629 -36.46 -0.01 10.24
CA GLY A 629 -36.72 -1.21 11.04
C GLY A 629 -35.50 -1.68 11.83
N SER A 630 -35.72 -2.48 12.87
CA SER A 630 -34.66 -3.09 13.69
C SER A 630 -33.67 -3.97 12.90
N GLY A 631 -34.05 -4.39 11.69
CA GLY A 631 -33.18 -5.09 10.74
C GLY A 631 -32.10 -4.21 10.11
N THR A 632 -32.32 -2.90 10.02
CA THR A 632 -31.48 -1.96 9.27
C THR A 632 -30.10 -1.78 9.89
N THR A 633 -29.06 -1.71 9.06
CA THR A 633 -27.68 -1.47 9.49
C THR A 633 -27.56 -0.13 10.22
N CYS A 634 -26.77 -0.08 11.29
CA CYS A 634 -26.59 1.07 12.17
C CYS A 634 -27.87 1.55 12.90
N ASN A 635 -28.95 0.78 12.89
CA ASN A 635 -30.18 1.11 13.63
C ASN A 635 -30.24 0.34 14.96
N TRP A 636 -29.26 0.64 15.81
CA TRP A 636 -29.05 0.01 17.11
C TRP A 636 -28.21 0.92 18.01
N ILE A 637 -28.10 0.56 19.29
CA ILE A 637 -27.04 1.05 20.18
C ILE A 637 -26.05 -0.07 20.49
N ASP A 638 -24.77 0.25 20.49
CA ASP A 638 -23.71 -0.68 20.88
C ASP A 638 -23.57 -0.73 22.40
N VAL A 639 -23.82 -1.91 22.97
CA VAL A 639 -23.76 -2.15 24.41
C VAL A 639 -22.67 -3.14 24.78
N THR A 640 -21.70 -3.36 23.89
CA THR A 640 -20.61 -4.33 24.08
C THR A 640 -19.83 -4.05 25.35
N ASP A 641 -19.52 -2.78 25.61
CA ASP A 641 -18.65 -2.33 26.70
C ASP A 641 -19.42 -1.55 27.79
N VAL A 642 -20.74 -1.37 27.61
CA VAL A 642 -21.61 -0.67 28.59
C VAL A 642 -21.80 -1.52 29.85
N PRO A 643 -21.45 -1.04 31.06
CA PRO A 643 -21.58 -1.82 32.28
C PRO A 643 -23.01 -2.31 32.58
N ALA A 644 -23.13 -3.30 33.47
CA ALA A 644 -24.45 -3.70 33.97
C ALA A 644 -25.04 -2.58 34.85
N GLY A 645 -26.31 -2.25 34.64
CA GLY A 645 -26.95 -1.10 35.29
C GLY A 645 -28.28 -0.73 34.65
N GLN A 646 -28.94 0.28 35.20
CA GLN A 646 -30.16 0.84 34.63
C GLN A 646 -29.84 2.10 33.83
N TYR A 647 -30.37 2.18 32.62
CA TYR A 647 -30.10 3.25 31.67
C TYR A 647 -31.39 3.77 31.04
N THR A 648 -31.34 5.00 30.55
CA THR A 648 -32.42 5.63 29.78
C THR A 648 -31.94 5.81 28.34
N LEU A 649 -32.54 5.07 27.40
CA LEU A 649 -32.33 5.27 25.97
C LEU A 649 -33.32 6.32 25.48
N VAL A 650 -32.82 7.36 24.82
CA VAL A 650 -33.58 8.47 24.25
C VAL A 650 -33.28 8.55 22.76
N LEU A 651 -34.33 8.53 21.94
CA LEU A 651 -34.30 8.82 20.50
C LEU A 651 -34.88 10.21 20.28
N ARG A 652 -34.24 11.04 19.46
CA ARG A 652 -34.71 12.41 19.14
C ARG A 652 -34.63 12.67 17.64
N THR A 653 -35.53 13.46 17.07
CA THR A 653 -35.53 13.89 15.65
C THR A 653 -35.61 15.41 15.56
N ASN A 654 -34.93 16.04 14.59
CA ASN A 654 -34.91 17.50 14.39
C ASN A 654 -34.84 18.32 15.71
N TRP A 655 -34.02 17.86 16.66
CA TRP A 655 -34.03 18.37 18.03
C TRP A 655 -33.61 19.84 18.13
N GLN A 656 -32.79 20.30 17.18
CA GLN A 656 -32.34 21.69 17.08
C GLN A 656 -33.41 22.64 16.51
N GLY A 657 -34.58 22.12 16.09
CA GLY A 657 -35.68 22.91 15.53
C GLY A 657 -35.34 23.56 14.18
N ALA A 658 -34.48 22.91 13.39
CA ALA A 658 -34.08 23.40 12.09
C ALA A 658 -35.31 23.45 11.16
N PRO A 659 -35.44 24.49 10.32
CA PRO A 659 -36.50 24.52 9.33
C PRO A 659 -36.26 23.48 8.23
N ASP A 660 -37.34 23.06 7.58
CA ASP A 660 -37.27 22.27 6.36
C ASP A 660 -36.65 23.09 5.20
N ALA A 661 -36.40 22.47 4.04
CA ALA A 661 -35.73 23.11 2.91
C ALA A 661 -36.53 24.28 2.27
N LEU A 662 -37.79 24.48 2.66
CA LEU A 662 -38.60 25.64 2.26
C LEU A 662 -38.64 26.74 3.35
N GLY A 663 -37.91 26.55 4.46
CA GLY A 663 -37.87 27.49 5.57
C GLY A 663 -39.03 27.33 6.56
N ARG A 664 -39.77 26.21 6.54
CA ARG A 664 -40.89 25.96 7.43
C ARG A 664 -40.41 25.27 8.71
N HIS A 665 -40.83 25.79 9.86
CA HIS A 665 -40.53 25.19 11.15
C HIS A 665 -41.63 24.23 11.58
N GLU A 666 -41.27 23.29 12.43
CA GLU A 666 -42.24 22.39 13.05
C GLU A 666 -43.20 23.13 13.99
N MET A 667 -44.41 22.62 14.08
CA MET A 667 -45.47 23.18 14.92
C MET A 667 -45.24 22.92 16.42
N ASP A 668 -44.70 21.75 16.75
CA ASP A 668 -44.39 21.30 18.10
C ASP A 668 -43.02 20.62 18.06
N LEU A 669 -42.16 20.92 19.03
CA LEU A 669 -40.87 20.25 19.20
C LEU A 669 -40.87 19.35 20.47
N SER A 670 -41.94 19.41 21.26
CA SER A 670 -42.05 18.71 22.55
C SER A 670 -42.41 17.23 22.41
N ASN A 671 -42.67 16.76 21.19
CA ASN A 671 -42.99 15.39 20.80
C ASN A 671 -41.90 14.77 19.89
N ASN A 672 -40.82 15.51 19.60
CA ASN A 672 -39.70 15.07 18.77
C ASN A 672 -38.79 14.01 19.42
N TYR A 673 -39.23 13.36 20.49
CA TYR A 673 -38.45 12.34 21.20
C TYR A 673 -39.28 11.11 21.56
N ALA A 674 -38.58 10.00 21.75
CA ALA A 674 -39.09 8.79 22.39
C ALA A 674 -38.04 8.30 23.39
N GLN A 675 -38.49 7.67 24.48
CA GLN A 675 -37.56 7.10 25.45
C GLN A 675 -38.01 5.74 26.00
N VAL A 676 -37.04 4.97 26.46
CA VAL A 676 -37.24 3.69 27.13
C VAL A 676 -36.16 3.46 28.16
N CYS A 677 -36.55 3.00 29.35
CA CYS A 677 -35.60 2.63 30.39
C CYS A 677 -35.29 1.15 30.25
N ILE A 678 -34.01 0.81 30.22
CA ILE A 678 -33.53 -0.57 30.12
C ILE A 678 -32.65 -0.90 31.33
N ASN A 679 -32.73 -2.14 31.80
CA ASN A 679 -31.81 -2.67 32.79
C ASN A 679 -30.90 -3.70 32.13
N LEU A 680 -29.62 -3.36 31.98
CA LEU A 680 -28.58 -4.22 31.42
C LEU A 680 -28.00 -5.15 32.49
N THR A 681 -27.88 -6.41 32.14
CA THR A 681 -27.26 -7.46 32.95
C THR A 681 -26.25 -8.22 32.11
N ARG A 682 -25.25 -8.83 32.74
CA ARG A 682 -24.23 -9.62 32.05
C ARG A 682 -24.08 -11.00 32.68
N ASN A 683 -23.80 -12.01 31.87
CA ASN A 683 -23.48 -13.35 32.36
C ASN A 683 -22.00 -13.46 32.78
N THR A 684 -21.56 -14.65 33.19
CA THR A 684 -20.17 -14.93 33.60
C THR A 684 -19.13 -14.82 32.47
N GLU A 685 -19.57 -14.83 31.22
CA GLU A 685 -18.73 -14.65 30.01
C GLU A 685 -18.81 -13.20 29.50
N ASN A 686 -19.33 -12.29 30.32
CA ASN A 686 -19.53 -10.87 30.00
C ASN A 686 -20.52 -10.59 28.85
N VAL A 687 -21.32 -11.57 28.42
CA VAL A 687 -22.34 -11.40 27.39
C VAL A 687 -23.54 -10.61 27.96
N PRO A 688 -23.96 -9.50 27.34
CA PRO A 688 -25.05 -8.67 27.84
C PRO A 688 -26.45 -9.21 27.51
N SER A 689 -27.41 -8.91 28.37
CA SER A 689 -28.85 -9.07 28.15
C SER A 689 -29.60 -7.91 28.81
N PHE A 690 -30.82 -7.61 28.38
CA PHE A 690 -31.58 -6.47 28.93
C PHE A 690 -33.03 -6.82 29.26
N THR A 691 -33.62 -6.03 30.14
CA THR A 691 -35.08 -6.00 30.39
C THR A 691 -35.60 -4.58 30.32
N VAL A 692 -36.79 -4.37 29.73
CA VAL A 692 -37.46 -3.06 29.71
C VAL A 692 -38.07 -2.75 31.08
N VAL A 693 -37.87 -1.53 31.57
CA VAL A 693 -38.38 -1.04 32.86
C VAL A 693 -39.69 -0.29 32.63
N SER A 694 -40.77 -0.68 33.34
CA SER A 694 -42.12 -0.19 33.08
C SER A 694 -42.40 1.26 33.54
N ASN A 695 -41.62 1.79 34.48
CA ASN A 695 -41.82 3.13 35.06
C ASN A 695 -40.64 4.04 34.71
N CYS A 696 -40.51 4.36 33.42
CA CYS A 696 -39.46 5.24 32.94
C CYS A 696 -39.86 6.71 33.12
N ALA A 697 -39.26 7.38 34.10
CA ALA A 697 -39.47 8.82 34.27
C ALA A 697 -38.84 9.58 33.07
N PRO A 698 -39.45 10.70 32.62
CA PRO A 698 -38.83 11.61 31.65
C PRO A 698 -37.35 11.85 31.98
N TYR A 699 -36.48 11.67 30.99
CA TYR A 699 -35.09 12.11 31.12
C TYR A 699 -35.08 13.62 31.41
N THR A 700 -34.31 14.02 32.41
CA THR A 700 -34.01 15.42 32.70
C THR A 700 -32.51 15.61 32.57
N ASP A 701 -32.10 16.67 31.88
CA ASP A 701 -30.70 17.03 31.73
C ASP A 701 -30.06 17.44 33.06
N CYS A 702 -28.76 17.75 33.06
CA CYS A 702 -28.07 18.07 34.30
C CYS A 702 -28.53 19.40 34.95
N LEU A 703 -29.30 20.25 34.24
CA LEU A 703 -29.95 21.45 34.78
C LEU A 703 -31.37 21.17 35.31
N GLY A 704 -31.82 19.91 35.23
CA GLY A 704 -33.16 19.50 35.62
C GLY A 704 -34.23 19.87 34.60
N GLN A 705 -33.86 20.23 33.37
CA GLN A 705 -34.80 20.47 32.28
C GLN A 705 -35.20 19.12 31.66
N PRO A 706 -36.50 18.77 31.64
CA PRO A 706 -36.96 17.60 30.91
C PRO A 706 -36.50 17.66 29.45
N TYR A 707 -35.85 16.59 29.01
CA TYR A 707 -35.34 16.40 27.66
C TYR A 707 -34.28 17.40 27.19
N GLY A 708 -33.76 18.27 28.06
CA GLY A 708 -32.78 19.29 27.68
C GLY A 708 -31.42 18.76 27.23
N ASP A 709 -30.57 19.66 26.72
CA ASP A 709 -29.26 19.34 26.16
C ASP A 709 -28.08 19.60 27.10
N ALA A 710 -28.33 20.08 28.33
CA ALA A 710 -27.22 20.33 29.24
C ALA A 710 -26.55 19.01 29.66
N ARG A 711 -25.26 18.88 29.32
CA ARG A 711 -24.39 17.77 29.70
C ARG A 711 -23.34 18.23 30.70
N PHE A 712 -22.80 17.30 31.49
CA PHE A 712 -21.59 17.55 32.25
C PHE A 712 -20.39 17.66 31.31
N ASP A 713 -19.49 18.62 31.56
CA ASP A 713 -18.16 18.62 30.95
C ASP A 713 -17.25 17.57 31.62
N CYS A 714 -16.05 17.37 31.08
CA CYS A 714 -15.07 16.40 31.58
C CYS A 714 -14.61 16.69 33.03
N MET A 715 -14.86 17.90 33.55
CA MET A 715 -14.61 18.29 34.94
C MET A 715 -15.82 18.03 35.87
N GLY A 716 -16.91 17.49 35.34
CA GLY A 716 -18.15 17.23 36.08
C GLY A 716 -19.01 18.47 36.32
N THR A 717 -18.82 19.55 35.55
CA THR A 717 -19.61 20.78 35.63
C THR A 717 -20.75 20.73 34.61
N CYS A 718 -21.99 20.86 35.07
CA CYS A 718 -23.16 20.88 34.18
C CYS A 718 -23.16 22.12 33.27
N ALA A 719 -23.37 21.91 31.96
CA ALA A 719 -23.21 22.93 30.92
C ALA A 719 -21.85 23.65 31.00
N GLY A 720 -20.81 22.92 31.41
CA GLY A 720 -19.45 23.41 31.51
C GLY A 720 -18.82 23.67 30.13
N THR A 721 -17.77 24.48 30.11
CA THR A 721 -17.09 24.90 28.88
C THR A 721 -15.77 24.18 28.63
N VAL A 722 -15.30 23.37 29.60
CA VAL A 722 -14.04 22.63 29.47
C VAL A 722 -14.24 21.52 28.44
N LYS A 723 -13.24 21.32 27.58
CA LYS A 723 -13.29 20.30 26.51
C LYS A 723 -12.24 19.24 26.74
N ASP A 724 -12.60 18.00 26.45
CA ASP A 724 -11.68 16.88 26.42
C ASP A 724 -10.54 17.15 25.42
N GLY A 725 -9.31 17.02 25.89
CA GLY A 725 -8.10 17.18 25.12
C GLY A 725 -7.67 18.61 24.79
N ASP A 726 -8.36 19.63 25.30
CA ASP A 726 -7.84 21.00 25.35
C ASP A 726 -6.76 21.11 26.44
N LEU A 727 -5.53 20.76 26.07
CA LEU A 727 -4.42 20.66 27.02
C LEU A 727 -3.86 22.04 27.39
N ASN A 728 -4.04 23.04 26.52
CA ASN A 728 -3.52 24.39 26.72
C ASN A 728 -4.52 25.36 27.40
N ASN A 729 -5.78 24.93 27.59
CA ASN A 729 -6.89 25.66 28.22
C ASN A 729 -7.34 26.92 27.46
N ASP A 730 -7.28 26.93 26.13
CA ASP A 730 -7.79 28.03 25.29
C ASP A 730 -9.24 27.82 24.82
N LEU A 731 -9.89 26.75 25.28
CA LEU A 731 -11.24 26.30 24.91
C LEU A 731 -11.34 25.78 23.47
N ALA A 732 -10.21 25.45 22.84
CA ALA A 732 -10.13 24.84 21.52
C ALA A 732 -9.36 23.51 21.56
N GLN A 733 -9.70 22.64 20.60
CA GLN A 733 -9.04 21.35 20.38
C GLN A 733 -8.30 21.45 19.04
N THR A 734 -6.99 21.60 19.06
CA THR A 734 -6.17 22.04 17.93
C THR A 734 -4.81 21.34 17.84
N ALA A 735 -4.04 21.59 16.77
CA ALA A 735 -2.69 21.06 16.62
C ALA A 735 -1.74 21.37 17.80
N PRO A 736 -1.75 22.59 18.40
CA PRO A 736 -1.07 22.86 19.66
C PRO A 736 -1.34 21.85 20.79
N ASP A 737 -2.56 21.33 20.89
CA ASP A 737 -2.93 20.36 21.93
C ASP A 737 -2.32 18.98 21.67
N ALA A 738 -2.40 18.51 20.42
CA ALA A 738 -1.72 17.27 19.98
C ALA A 738 -0.21 17.34 20.20
N MET A 739 0.42 18.48 19.88
CA MET A 739 1.85 18.71 20.16
C MET A 739 2.14 18.75 21.67
N GLY A 740 1.19 19.28 22.46
CA GLY A 740 1.24 19.30 23.91
C GLY A 740 1.26 17.91 24.53
N TYR A 741 0.45 16.97 24.01
CA TYR A 741 0.50 15.56 24.42
C TYR A 741 1.88 14.96 24.17
N VAL A 742 2.43 15.08 22.95
CA VAL A 742 3.75 14.53 22.61
C VAL A 742 4.85 15.11 23.52
N ALA A 743 4.81 16.42 23.81
CA ALA A 743 5.75 17.06 24.70
C ALA A 743 5.62 16.53 26.15
N ALA A 744 4.40 16.39 26.65
CA ALA A 744 4.14 15.91 28.00
C ALA A 744 4.49 14.43 28.20
N ILE A 745 4.28 13.59 27.17
CA ILE A 745 4.71 12.19 27.16
C ILE A 745 6.23 12.10 27.25
N LEU A 746 6.98 12.89 26.46
CA LEU A 746 8.45 12.89 26.54
C LEU A 746 9.00 13.44 27.87
N GLY A 747 8.28 14.38 28.49
CA GLY A 747 8.62 14.93 29.81
C GLY A 747 8.24 14.01 30.99
N ASN A 748 7.32 13.06 30.78
CA ASN A 748 6.57 12.37 31.85
C ASN A 748 5.86 13.35 32.80
N ASP A 749 5.30 14.42 32.25
CA ASP A 749 4.74 15.56 33.00
C ASP A 749 3.19 15.54 33.09
N ILE A 750 2.54 14.47 32.64
CA ILE A 750 1.08 14.35 32.57
C ILE A 750 0.58 13.04 33.19
N THR A 751 -0.56 13.10 33.87
CA THR A 751 -1.27 11.93 34.41
C THR A 751 -2.68 11.87 33.84
N PRO A 752 -3.19 10.67 33.50
CA PRO A 752 -4.52 10.50 32.93
C PRO A 752 -5.63 10.89 33.91
N ASN A 753 -6.64 11.55 33.38
CA ASN A 753 -7.89 11.94 34.01
C ASN A 753 -8.97 12.10 32.93
N ALA A 754 -10.22 12.31 33.35
CA ALA A 754 -11.37 12.36 32.45
C ALA A 754 -11.26 13.39 31.31
N CYS A 755 -10.47 14.46 31.44
CA CYS A 755 -10.32 15.49 30.41
C CYS A 755 -9.17 15.25 29.44
N ASN A 756 -8.21 14.37 29.74
CA ASN A 756 -7.01 14.21 28.92
C ASN A 756 -6.70 12.77 28.49
N ASP A 757 -7.45 11.80 29.00
CA ASP A 757 -7.42 10.42 28.56
C ASP A 757 -8.50 10.24 27.49
N LEU A 758 -8.10 10.37 26.22
CA LEU A 758 -9.03 10.51 25.10
C LEU A 758 -9.60 9.18 24.62
N ASN A 759 -9.00 8.04 24.99
CA ASN A 759 -9.53 6.70 24.73
C ASN A 759 -10.05 5.99 26.00
N ALA A 760 -9.95 6.65 27.16
CA ALA A 760 -10.39 6.15 28.47
C ALA A 760 -9.73 4.83 28.90
N ASP A 761 -8.47 4.61 28.53
CA ASP A 761 -7.70 3.41 28.87
C ASP A 761 -6.85 3.55 30.15
N ASN A 762 -6.86 4.74 30.77
CA ASN A 762 -6.02 5.16 31.90
C ASN A 762 -4.52 5.23 31.59
N ALA A 763 -4.14 5.47 30.33
CA ALA A 763 -2.80 5.81 29.89
C ALA A 763 -2.80 7.14 29.15
N ILE A 764 -1.61 7.71 28.94
CA ILE A 764 -1.43 8.84 28.03
C ILE A 764 -0.31 8.44 27.07
N THR A 765 -0.66 8.15 25.82
CA THR A 765 0.25 7.63 24.79
C THR A 765 0.16 8.44 23.50
N VAL A 766 0.91 8.06 22.48
CA VAL A 766 0.74 8.61 21.12
C VAL A 766 -0.70 8.49 20.61
N THR A 767 -1.52 7.59 21.15
CA THR A 767 -2.93 7.44 20.79
C THR A 767 -3.77 8.65 21.13
N ASP A 768 -3.63 9.24 22.32
CA ASP A 768 -4.31 10.49 22.68
C ASP A 768 -3.91 11.64 21.76
N ALA A 769 -2.61 11.74 21.47
CA ALA A 769 -2.11 12.75 20.55
C ALA A 769 -2.69 12.55 19.13
N ALA A 770 -2.78 11.31 18.65
CA ALA A 770 -3.31 10.97 17.34
C ALA A 770 -4.84 11.17 17.25
N LEU A 771 -5.58 10.86 18.31
CA LEU A 771 -7.02 11.14 18.41
C LEU A 771 -7.30 12.64 18.35
N MET A 772 -6.46 13.46 19.00
CA MET A 772 -6.53 14.91 18.87
C MET A 772 -6.23 15.38 17.43
N VAL A 773 -5.23 14.78 16.77
CA VAL A 773 -4.97 15.02 15.34
C VAL A 773 -6.21 14.71 14.51
N ASN A 774 -6.80 13.53 14.69
CA ASN A 774 -8.01 13.13 13.98
C ASN A 774 -9.17 14.11 14.23
N CYS A 775 -9.37 14.58 15.46
CA CYS A 775 -10.41 15.58 15.79
C CYS A 775 -10.27 16.86 14.95
N TYR A 776 -9.11 17.54 14.98
CA TYR A 776 -9.02 18.84 14.32
C TYR A 776 -8.86 18.74 12.80
N THR A 777 -8.19 17.70 12.27
CA THR A 777 -8.03 17.56 10.82
C THR A 777 -9.38 17.28 10.15
N GLN A 778 -10.21 16.41 10.74
CA GLN A 778 -11.55 16.13 10.23
C GLN A 778 -12.47 17.35 10.35
N ARG A 779 -12.37 18.09 11.47
CA ARG A 779 -13.11 19.35 11.66
C ARG A 779 -12.72 20.41 10.65
N ASP A 780 -11.44 20.56 10.32
CA ASP A 780 -10.96 21.60 9.39
C ASP A 780 -11.34 21.27 7.93
N ILE A 781 -11.30 19.98 7.55
CA ILE A 781 -11.85 19.49 6.27
C ILE A 781 -13.35 19.81 6.19
N HIS A 782 -14.08 19.61 7.29
CA HIS A 782 -15.51 19.89 7.37
C HIS A 782 -15.83 21.40 7.30
N ASN A 783 -15.15 22.24 8.08
CA ASN A 783 -15.42 23.69 8.18
C ASN A 783 -15.18 24.46 6.87
N ALA A 784 -14.53 23.86 5.87
CA ALA A 784 -14.42 24.41 4.53
C ALA A 784 -15.78 24.41 3.78
N ILE A 785 -16.81 23.73 4.31
CA ILE A 785 -18.13 23.55 3.73
C ILE A 785 -19.16 24.18 4.70
N THR A 786 -19.80 25.28 4.31
CA THR A 786 -20.66 26.12 5.18
C THR A 786 -22.02 25.46 5.53
N ILE A 787 -22.02 24.35 6.27
CA ILE A 787 -23.24 23.64 6.69
C ILE A 787 -23.24 23.45 8.21
N VAL A 788 -24.44 23.57 8.80
CA VAL A 788 -24.72 23.42 10.23
C VAL A 788 -24.75 21.93 10.54
N ASP A 789 -23.72 21.39 11.19
CA ASP A 789 -23.71 19.98 11.58
C ASP A 789 -23.01 19.74 12.94
N TYR A 790 -23.62 18.84 13.70
CA TYR A 790 -23.12 18.22 14.93
C TYR A 790 -22.10 17.12 14.57
N HIS A 791 -20.93 17.10 15.21
CA HIS A 791 -19.85 16.17 14.87
C HIS A 791 -19.20 15.51 16.08
N PRO A 792 -19.03 14.17 16.07
CA PRO A 792 -18.49 13.41 17.20
C PRO A 792 -16.95 13.26 17.18
N TRP A 793 -16.21 13.76 16.18
CA TRP A 793 -14.75 13.54 16.11
C TRP A 793 -13.96 14.11 17.28
N CYS A 794 -14.51 15.14 17.91
CA CYS A 794 -13.95 15.79 19.10
C CYS A 794 -14.77 15.49 20.35
N GLU A 795 -15.71 14.54 20.28
CA GLU A 795 -16.40 13.99 21.44
C GLU A 795 -15.64 12.75 21.91
N PHE A 796 -15.00 12.90 23.07
CA PHE A 796 -14.20 11.86 23.72
C PHE A 796 -14.97 11.31 24.94
N PRO A 797 -14.65 10.09 25.40
CA PRO A 797 -13.59 9.20 24.91
C PRO A 797 -13.93 8.45 23.61
N ARG A 798 -12.91 8.23 22.78
CA ARG A 798 -12.96 7.51 21.49
C ARG A 798 -11.62 6.80 21.25
N GLY A 799 -11.62 5.79 20.39
CA GLY A 799 -10.45 4.98 20.08
C GLY A 799 -10.68 3.55 20.53
N TRP A 800 -10.15 2.58 19.79
CA TRP A 800 -10.32 1.17 20.10
C TRP A 800 -9.14 0.36 19.58
N PHE A 801 -8.99 -0.88 20.04
CA PHE A 801 -7.90 -1.75 19.64
C PHE A 801 -8.23 -2.59 18.39
N SER A 802 -7.54 -2.31 17.29
CA SER A 802 -7.65 -3.00 16.01
C SER A 802 -6.99 -4.38 16.02
N THR A 803 -7.82 -5.40 16.24
CA THR A 803 -7.39 -6.81 16.23
C THR A 803 -7.07 -7.37 14.84
N GLY A 804 -7.52 -6.70 13.77
CA GLY A 804 -7.21 -7.05 12.38
C GLY A 804 -5.90 -6.44 11.88
N ASP A 805 -5.36 -5.46 12.61
CA ASP A 805 -4.18 -4.70 12.21
C ASP A 805 -2.94 -5.17 12.95
N GLN A 806 -1.86 -5.45 12.21
CA GLN A 806 -0.57 -5.88 12.74
C GLN A 806 0.55 -4.93 12.29
N VAL A 807 1.37 -4.49 13.24
CA VAL A 807 2.60 -3.73 12.98
C VAL A 807 3.78 -4.32 13.75
N ASP A 808 4.84 -4.66 13.03
CA ASP A 808 6.05 -5.22 13.63
C ASP A 808 7.22 -4.26 13.52
N LEU A 809 7.99 -4.12 14.61
CA LEU A 809 9.23 -3.37 14.63
C LEU A 809 10.46 -4.29 14.78
N LYS A 810 11.56 -3.90 14.14
CA LYS A 810 12.84 -4.61 14.17
C LYS A 810 14.00 -3.62 14.24
N LEU A 811 15.13 -4.00 14.85
CA LEU A 811 16.38 -3.24 14.73
C LEU A 811 17.25 -3.75 13.57
N GLY A 812 17.92 -2.82 12.90
CA GLY A 812 18.89 -3.12 11.83
C GLY A 812 19.93 -2.01 11.67
N ASN A 813 20.88 -2.24 10.76
CA ASN A 813 21.86 -1.23 10.30
C ASN A 813 22.63 -0.50 11.43
N LEU A 814 23.09 -1.22 12.47
CA LEU A 814 23.94 -0.63 13.50
C LEU A 814 25.29 -0.18 12.91
N ASP A 815 25.56 1.12 12.96
CA ASP A 815 26.80 1.77 12.53
C ASP A 815 27.52 2.40 13.74
N LEU A 816 28.60 1.75 14.15
CA LEU A 816 29.40 2.19 15.30
C LEU A 816 30.26 3.43 15.02
N VAL A 817 30.52 3.75 13.76
CA VAL A 817 31.36 4.88 13.34
C VAL A 817 30.52 6.15 13.33
N ASN A 818 29.38 6.09 12.65
CA ASN A 818 28.46 7.23 12.55
C ASN A 818 27.53 7.36 13.77
N LYS A 819 27.59 6.38 14.69
CA LYS A 819 26.75 6.28 15.88
C LYS A 819 25.26 6.26 15.55
N THR A 820 24.87 5.41 14.60
CA THR A 820 23.47 5.29 14.17
C THR A 820 22.97 3.86 14.24
N VAL A 821 21.67 3.68 14.44
CA VAL A 821 20.95 2.41 14.27
C VAL A 821 19.58 2.71 13.65
N ASP A 822 19.09 1.83 12.79
CA ASP A 822 17.79 1.99 12.16
C ASP A 822 16.75 1.10 12.86
N VAL A 823 15.55 1.66 13.02
CA VAL A 823 14.33 0.90 13.32
C VAL A 823 13.64 0.64 11.99
N LEU A 824 13.25 -0.62 11.77
CA LEU A 824 12.52 -1.07 10.60
C LEU A 824 11.09 -1.41 11.00
N VAL A 825 10.17 -1.25 10.07
CA VAL A 825 8.73 -1.50 10.24
C VAL A 825 8.22 -2.47 9.18
N ARG A 826 7.27 -3.32 9.57
CA ARG A 826 6.44 -4.12 8.67
C ARG A 826 4.98 -3.95 9.12
N ASN A 827 4.12 -3.47 8.24
CA ASN A 827 2.72 -3.15 8.51
C ASN A 827 1.84 -3.67 7.34
N PRO A 828 1.58 -4.99 7.27
CA PRO A 828 0.95 -5.59 6.09
C PRO A 828 -0.54 -5.29 5.98
N SER A 829 -1.22 -5.04 7.10
CA SER A 829 -2.69 -4.93 7.15
C SER A 829 -3.20 -3.49 7.28
N CYS A 830 -2.39 -2.57 7.82
CA CYS A 830 -2.82 -1.20 8.10
C CYS A 830 -1.79 -0.13 7.72
N ARG A 831 -2.27 1.09 7.50
CA ARG A 831 -1.42 2.29 7.45
C ARG A 831 -1.10 2.72 8.88
N VAL A 832 0.00 3.44 9.08
CA VAL A 832 0.41 3.92 10.43
C VAL A 832 0.45 5.45 10.43
N LEU A 833 -0.30 6.07 11.34
CA LEU A 833 -0.34 7.53 11.55
C LEU A 833 0.68 7.97 12.60
N GLY A 834 0.88 7.16 13.63
CA GLY A 834 1.79 7.44 14.73
C GLY A 834 2.27 6.18 15.45
N TYR A 835 3.39 6.31 16.15
CA TYR A 835 4.03 5.22 16.90
C TYR A 835 4.88 5.77 18.05
N GLU A 836 4.95 4.98 19.12
CA GLU A 836 5.73 5.26 20.32
C GLU A 836 6.45 3.99 20.78
N PHE A 837 7.77 4.07 20.95
CA PHE A 837 8.57 2.95 21.45
C PHE A 837 9.78 3.43 22.26
N GLU A 838 10.37 2.49 23.00
CA GLU A 838 11.53 2.71 23.86
C GLU A 838 12.70 1.81 23.47
N LEU A 839 13.91 2.35 23.61
CA LEU A 839 15.17 1.65 23.36
C LEU A 839 15.96 1.40 24.65
N SER A 840 16.76 0.35 24.66
CA SER A 840 17.73 0.05 25.73
C SER A 840 19.11 -0.24 25.15
N GLY A 841 20.15 -0.10 25.98
CA GLY A 841 21.55 -0.29 25.59
C GLY A 841 22.19 0.91 24.87
N LEU A 842 21.45 2.00 24.68
CA LEU A 842 21.93 3.27 24.12
C LEU A 842 21.18 4.47 24.75
N THR A 843 21.73 5.67 24.58
CA THR A 843 21.02 6.94 24.86
C THR A 843 20.92 7.79 23.59
N ILE A 844 19.76 8.41 23.35
CA ILE A 844 19.42 9.04 22.08
C ILE A 844 19.99 10.47 22.01
N GLN A 845 20.61 10.80 20.87
CA GLN A 845 20.96 12.16 20.49
C GLN A 845 19.83 12.81 19.67
N SER A 846 19.36 12.11 18.64
CA SER A 846 18.27 12.55 17.76
C SER A 846 17.65 11.37 17.01
N ALA A 847 16.47 11.58 16.44
CA ALA A 847 15.79 10.63 15.56
C ALA A 847 15.45 11.33 14.23
N ALA A 848 15.52 10.59 13.12
CA ALA A 848 15.17 11.08 11.78
C ALA A 848 14.24 10.08 11.09
N ASN A 849 13.23 10.59 10.39
CA ASN A 849 12.29 9.76 9.64
C ASN A 849 12.97 9.17 8.39
N LEU A 850 12.84 7.86 8.18
CA LEU A 850 13.36 7.13 7.02
C LEU A 850 12.25 6.44 6.20
N ALA A 851 10.99 6.64 6.56
CA ALA A 851 9.85 5.99 5.94
C ALA A 851 9.89 6.18 4.41
N PRO A 852 10.02 5.09 3.61
CA PRO A 852 10.30 5.20 2.19
C PRO A 852 9.13 5.71 1.37
N ASN A 853 7.89 5.56 1.88
CA ASN A 853 6.65 5.87 1.18
C ASN A 853 5.61 6.44 2.18
N LEU A 854 5.56 7.76 2.29
CA LEU A 854 4.55 8.47 3.07
C LEU A 854 3.52 9.10 2.14
N MET A 855 2.23 8.84 2.36
CA MET A 855 1.20 9.69 1.75
C MET A 855 1.08 10.98 2.55
N GLY A 856 1.00 12.12 1.88
CA GLY A 856 1.02 13.44 2.55
C GLY A 856 2.43 13.97 2.87
N ASN A 857 3.47 13.11 2.72
CA ASN A 857 4.90 13.43 2.80
C ASN A 857 5.48 13.83 4.18
N ASP A 858 4.84 13.59 5.33
CA ASP A 858 5.46 13.95 6.62
C ASP A 858 5.00 13.14 7.87
N ILE A 859 5.95 12.56 8.61
CA ILE A 859 5.76 12.10 10.00
C ILE A 859 6.85 12.76 10.84
N ALA A 860 6.44 13.56 11.83
CA ALA A 860 7.34 14.32 12.67
C ALA A 860 7.96 13.45 13.77
N MET A 861 9.28 13.44 13.86
CA MET A 861 10.03 12.67 14.87
C MET A 861 10.29 13.51 16.13
N SER A 862 9.97 12.95 17.29
CA SER A 862 10.15 13.58 18.61
C SER A 862 10.91 12.64 19.55
N THR A 863 11.93 13.17 20.24
CA THR A 863 12.76 12.47 21.24
C THR A 863 13.40 13.49 22.18
N SER A 864 13.80 13.05 23.38
CA SER A 864 14.59 13.85 24.32
C SER A 864 16.08 13.52 24.25
N LEU A 865 16.97 14.53 24.29
CA LEU A 865 18.42 14.34 24.35
C LEU A 865 18.82 13.56 25.61
N GLY A 866 19.51 12.44 25.45
CA GLY A 866 19.91 11.54 26.53
C GLY A 866 18.83 10.57 27.00
N GLY A 867 17.62 10.64 26.44
CA GLY A 867 16.52 9.72 26.73
C GLY A 867 16.55 8.45 25.89
N THR A 868 15.47 7.67 25.98
CA THR A 868 15.30 6.35 25.33
C THR A 868 14.01 6.21 24.53
N ARG A 869 13.09 7.17 24.64
CA ARG A 869 11.76 7.15 24.01
C ARG A 869 11.77 7.88 22.67
N VAL A 870 11.06 7.33 21.69
CA VAL A 870 10.88 7.89 20.35
C VAL A 870 9.38 7.92 20.03
N ILE A 871 8.89 9.07 19.58
CA ILE A 871 7.53 9.24 19.08
C ILE A 871 7.61 9.74 17.64
N GLY A 872 6.91 9.06 16.72
CA GLY A 872 6.60 9.58 15.40
C GLY A 872 5.10 9.85 15.31
N LEU A 873 4.69 11.03 14.88
CA LEU A 873 3.28 11.36 14.66
C LEU A 873 3.13 12.33 13.50
N SER A 874 2.13 12.12 12.65
CA SER A 874 1.74 13.14 11.67
C SER A 874 0.73 14.11 12.27
N TYR A 875 0.93 15.41 12.03
CA TYR A 875 -0.03 16.47 12.40
C TYR A 875 -0.87 16.93 11.20
N LEU A 876 -0.64 16.35 10.01
CA LEU A 876 -1.26 16.72 8.74
C LEU A 876 -1.96 15.52 8.07
N ASP A 877 -2.30 14.51 8.86
CA ASP A 877 -2.97 13.28 8.39
C ASP A 877 -2.14 12.46 7.36
N SER A 878 -0.81 12.58 7.42
CA SER A 878 0.07 11.74 6.61
C SER A 878 0.26 10.38 7.24
N THR A 879 0.32 9.34 6.42
CA THR A 879 0.43 7.97 6.91
C THR A 879 1.51 7.18 6.20
N LEU A 880 2.14 6.26 6.94
CA LEU A 880 2.99 5.23 6.38
C LEU A 880 2.12 4.23 5.62
N VAL A 881 2.41 4.02 4.33
CA VAL A 881 1.71 3.03 3.51
C VAL A 881 1.95 1.60 4.03
N LYS A 882 1.08 0.65 3.67
CA LYS A 882 1.24 -0.76 4.05
C LYS A 882 2.57 -1.33 3.50
N ASN A 883 3.29 -2.12 4.30
CA ASN A 883 4.51 -2.81 3.89
C ASN A 883 4.46 -4.28 4.33
N THR A 884 4.58 -5.19 3.37
CA THR A 884 4.60 -6.65 3.61
C THR A 884 5.95 -7.16 4.09
N ASP A 885 7.03 -6.46 3.75
CA ASP A 885 8.41 -6.71 4.21
C ASP A 885 8.90 -5.60 5.16
N PHE A 886 9.98 -5.87 5.89
CA PHE A 886 10.60 -4.86 6.74
C PHE A 886 11.26 -3.75 5.91
N VAL A 887 10.83 -2.52 6.11
CA VAL A 887 11.39 -1.31 5.49
C VAL A 887 11.91 -0.34 6.55
N PRO A 888 12.85 0.57 6.24
CA PRO A 888 13.30 1.58 7.20
C PRO A 888 12.15 2.47 7.70
N LEU A 889 12.01 2.60 9.03
CA LEU A 889 11.04 3.50 9.67
C LEU A 889 11.72 4.80 10.10
N CYS A 890 12.73 4.71 10.96
CA CYS A 890 13.48 5.85 11.44
C CYS A 890 14.93 5.50 11.79
N ARG A 891 15.81 6.49 11.70
CA ARG A 891 17.21 6.41 12.14
C ARG A 891 17.39 7.06 13.49
N ILE A 892 18.02 6.35 14.41
CA ILE A 892 18.40 6.84 15.72
C ILE A 892 19.89 7.18 15.70
N THR A 893 20.24 8.42 15.99
CA THR A 893 21.62 8.82 16.29
C THR A 893 21.80 8.74 17.80
N TYR A 894 22.81 8.01 18.29
CA TYR A 894 23.02 7.79 19.72
C TYR A 894 24.26 8.53 20.25
N LEU A 895 24.22 8.92 21.53
CA LEU A 895 25.35 9.55 22.22
C LEU A 895 26.42 8.53 22.59
N GLU A 896 25.99 7.47 23.30
CA GLU A 896 26.82 6.38 23.79
C GLU A 896 26.05 5.06 23.85
N LEU A 897 26.80 3.96 23.85
CA LEU A 897 26.27 2.62 24.08
C LEU A 897 26.47 2.26 25.55
N SER A 898 25.41 1.87 26.23
CA SER A 898 25.39 1.56 27.66
C SER A 898 25.41 0.05 27.96
N GLY A 899 25.32 -0.81 26.93
CA GLY A 899 25.29 -2.25 27.08
C GLY A 899 25.93 -3.03 25.93
N ALA A 900 26.13 -4.33 26.13
CA ALA A 900 26.64 -5.25 25.11
C ALA A 900 25.59 -5.61 24.03
N THR A 901 24.35 -5.19 24.24
CA THR A 901 23.22 -5.34 23.32
C THR A 901 22.40 -4.06 23.33
N ILE A 902 21.90 -3.66 22.17
CA ILE A 902 20.87 -2.62 22.03
C ILE A 902 19.54 -3.30 21.66
N CYS A 903 18.43 -2.86 22.24
CA CYS A 903 17.13 -3.48 21.99
C CYS A 903 16.00 -2.44 21.91
N ILE A 904 14.96 -2.74 21.14
CA ILE A 904 13.61 -2.19 21.36
C ILE A 904 13.09 -2.83 22.65
N SER A 905 13.07 -2.07 23.73
CA SER A 905 12.68 -2.58 25.06
C SER A 905 11.18 -2.63 25.26
N ASN A 906 10.45 -1.73 24.61
CA ASN A 906 8.99 -1.69 24.65
C ASN A 906 8.43 -0.99 23.41
N ILE A 907 7.30 -1.45 22.90
CA ILE A 907 6.42 -0.65 22.05
C ILE A 907 5.34 -0.14 23.00
N VAL A 908 5.23 1.18 23.16
CA VAL A 908 4.21 1.75 24.06
C VAL A 908 2.87 1.74 23.35
N ASP A 909 2.83 2.28 22.13
CA ASP A 909 1.64 2.22 21.29
C ASP A 909 1.94 2.45 19.80
N ILE A 910 1.05 1.99 18.93
CA ILE A 910 1.07 2.26 17.49
C ILE A 910 -0.35 2.45 17.02
N VAL A 911 -0.60 3.49 16.23
CA VAL A 911 -1.94 3.83 15.74
C VAL A 911 -2.06 3.79 14.22
N ASN A 912 -3.20 3.31 13.73
CA ASN A 912 -3.54 3.31 12.32
C ASN A 912 -4.00 4.69 11.82
N ALA A 913 -4.40 4.78 10.55
CA ALA A 913 -4.82 6.04 9.92
C ALA A 913 -6.02 6.70 10.62
N GLU A 914 -6.85 5.89 11.27
CA GLU A 914 -8.05 6.33 11.98
C GLU A 914 -7.78 6.67 13.45
N ALA A 915 -6.50 6.73 13.86
CA ALA A 915 -6.02 6.94 15.22
C ALA A 915 -6.45 5.86 16.22
N ASN A 916 -6.62 4.62 15.76
CA ASN A 916 -6.92 3.46 16.61
C ASN A 916 -5.66 2.64 16.87
N ASP A 917 -5.55 2.08 18.08
CA ASP A 917 -4.43 1.21 18.47
C ASP A 917 -4.40 -0.05 17.61
N VAL A 918 -3.22 -0.60 17.36
CA VAL A 918 -3.06 -1.81 16.54
C VAL A 918 -2.31 -2.89 17.29
N ALA A 919 -2.55 -4.14 16.91
CA ALA A 919 -1.70 -5.23 17.38
C ALA A 919 -0.27 -5.01 16.89
N HIS A 920 0.69 -5.16 17.80
CA HIS A 920 2.08 -4.90 17.48
C HIS A 920 3.02 -5.92 18.09
N SER A 921 4.19 -6.11 17.45
CA SER A 921 5.21 -7.02 17.95
C SER A 921 6.63 -6.55 17.66
N VAL A 922 7.58 -7.09 18.42
CA VAL A 922 9.01 -6.87 18.19
C VAL A 922 9.62 -8.14 17.60
N VAL A 923 10.17 -8.04 16.38
CA VAL A 923 10.81 -9.15 15.67
C VAL A 923 12.30 -8.87 15.56
N ASP A 924 13.15 -9.77 16.05
CA ASP A 924 14.61 -9.57 16.12
C ASP A 924 14.99 -8.19 16.70
N GLY A 925 14.31 -7.77 17.75
CA GLY A 925 14.41 -6.41 18.29
C GLY A 925 15.72 -6.06 18.97
N CYS A 926 16.72 -6.94 18.98
CA CYS A 926 17.99 -6.73 19.65
C CYS A 926 19.18 -6.93 18.70
N LEU A 927 20.18 -6.05 18.79
CA LEU A 927 21.46 -6.19 18.11
C LEU A 927 22.59 -6.29 19.14
N SER A 928 23.47 -7.28 18.96
CA SER A 928 24.73 -7.37 19.74
C SER A 928 25.68 -6.27 19.31
N VAL A 929 26.27 -5.56 20.27
CA VAL A 929 27.33 -4.58 20.03
C VAL A 929 28.64 -5.36 19.85
N PRO A 930 29.27 -5.36 18.65
CA PRO A 930 30.54 -6.04 18.44
C PRO A 930 31.64 -5.44 19.34
N ASN A 931 32.48 -6.31 19.94
CA ASN A 931 33.69 -5.88 20.64
C ASN A 931 34.72 -5.35 19.63
N VAL A 932 34.62 -4.06 19.30
CA VAL A 932 35.55 -3.39 18.38
C VAL A 932 36.14 -2.14 19.01
N VAL A 933 37.43 -1.91 18.75
CA VAL A 933 38.15 -0.68 19.12
C VAL A 933 38.64 0.04 17.86
N ALA A 934 38.73 1.36 17.91
CA ALA A 934 39.14 2.18 16.78
C ALA A 934 40.60 2.65 16.93
N VAL A 935 41.37 2.58 15.83
CA VAL A 935 42.76 3.09 15.76
C VAL A 935 43.01 3.80 14.44
N ARG A 936 43.89 4.81 14.45
CA ARG A 936 44.41 5.54 13.28
C ARG A 936 45.94 5.36 13.20
N PRO A 937 46.42 4.22 12.69
CA PRO A 937 47.85 4.00 12.53
C PRO A 937 48.39 4.86 11.38
N LYS A 938 49.65 5.26 11.47
CA LYS A 938 50.38 5.88 10.36
C LYS A 938 51.70 5.16 10.14
N ALA A 939 52.02 4.77 8.91
CA ALA A 939 53.28 4.11 8.55
C ALA A 939 53.72 4.50 7.14
N LEU A 940 55.01 4.32 6.81
CA LEU A 940 55.54 4.54 5.47
C LEU A 940 56.32 3.31 5.02
N LEU A 941 56.22 2.98 3.75
CA LEU A 941 56.87 1.84 3.11
C LEU A 941 58.12 2.29 2.34
N GLU A 942 59.26 1.66 2.59
CA GLU A 942 60.48 1.87 1.79
C GLU A 942 60.29 1.31 0.37
N GLY A 943 60.76 2.03 -0.65
CA GLY A 943 60.55 1.65 -2.05
C GLY A 943 59.64 2.65 -2.77
N PRO A 944 58.34 2.75 -2.42
CA PRO A 944 57.48 3.80 -2.95
C PRO A 944 57.72 5.15 -2.27
N TYR A 945 58.31 5.21 -1.06
CA TYR A 945 58.56 6.47 -0.36
C TYR A 945 59.58 7.38 -1.08
N GLU A 946 59.22 8.67 -1.17
CA GLU A 946 60.04 9.73 -1.75
C GLU A 946 60.36 10.81 -0.70
N ALA A 947 61.62 10.88 -0.28
CA ALA A 947 62.05 11.79 0.78
C ALA A 947 61.89 13.29 0.45
N LEU A 948 61.81 13.66 -0.85
CA LEU A 948 61.73 15.06 -1.27
C LEU A 948 60.35 15.69 -1.04
N ASN A 949 59.27 14.90 -1.17
CA ASN A 949 57.89 15.36 -0.99
C ASN A 949 57.23 14.76 0.26
N LEU A 950 57.96 13.90 1.00
CA LEU A 950 57.49 13.20 2.19
C LEU A 950 56.26 12.32 1.93
N MET A 951 56.09 11.84 0.70
CA MET A 951 54.97 10.99 0.27
C MET A 951 55.46 9.70 -0.38
N MET A 952 54.60 8.70 -0.45
CA MET A 952 54.80 7.49 -1.24
C MET A 952 54.26 7.68 -2.66
N ARG A 953 54.83 6.96 -3.63
CA ARG A 953 54.21 6.76 -4.95
C ARG A 953 53.03 5.81 -4.84
N ASP A 954 52.04 5.98 -5.72
CA ASP A 954 50.82 5.18 -5.83
C ASP A 954 50.76 4.43 -7.17
N ASP A 955 51.91 3.94 -7.65
CA ASP A 955 52.08 3.33 -8.97
C ASP A 955 51.10 2.16 -9.20
N LEU A 956 50.86 1.34 -8.16
CA LEU A 956 49.92 0.21 -8.21
C LEU A 956 48.47 0.66 -8.44
N ARG A 957 48.04 1.75 -7.80
CA ARG A 957 46.69 2.32 -8.01
C ARG A 957 46.56 2.91 -9.40
N VAL A 958 47.56 3.68 -9.85
CA VAL A 958 47.59 4.30 -11.19
C VAL A 958 47.53 3.24 -12.29
N GLN A 959 48.12 2.06 -12.06
CA GLN A 959 48.10 0.93 -12.99
C GLN A 959 46.91 -0.03 -12.78
N ALA A 960 45.98 0.28 -11.86
CA ALA A 960 44.84 -0.57 -11.50
C ALA A 960 45.23 -2.01 -11.07
N LEU A 961 46.36 -2.14 -10.37
CA LEU A 961 46.90 -3.42 -9.91
C LEU A 961 46.51 -3.78 -8.47
N ILE A 962 45.97 -2.85 -7.69
CA ILE A 962 45.54 -3.13 -6.31
C ILE A 962 44.34 -4.10 -6.33
N PRO A 963 44.43 -5.27 -5.67
CA PRO A 963 43.33 -6.24 -5.61
C PRO A 963 42.07 -5.66 -4.95
N ALA A 964 40.90 -6.04 -5.46
CA ALA A 964 39.61 -5.64 -4.87
C ALA A 964 39.38 -6.24 -3.48
N THR A 965 39.98 -7.40 -3.19
CA THR A 965 39.91 -8.09 -1.90
C THR A 965 41.31 -8.14 -1.29
N GLU A 966 41.41 -7.99 0.02
CA GLU A 966 42.68 -8.01 0.74
C GLU A 966 43.49 -9.32 0.52
N PRO A 967 44.83 -9.25 0.38
CA PRO A 967 45.65 -10.42 0.06
C PRO A 967 46.18 -11.18 1.30
N TYR A 968 46.08 -10.64 2.51
CA TYR A 968 46.81 -11.15 3.68
C TYR A 968 46.28 -12.48 4.20
N PHE A 969 44.98 -12.75 4.05
CA PHE A 969 44.43 -14.06 4.38
C PHE A 969 45.02 -15.18 3.51
N ALA A 970 45.08 -14.96 2.20
CA ALA A 970 45.66 -15.92 1.25
C ALA A 970 47.18 -16.11 1.47
N LEU A 971 47.87 -15.08 1.95
CA LEU A 971 49.29 -15.13 2.31
C LEU A 971 49.57 -15.77 3.68
N GLY A 972 48.53 -16.25 4.40
CA GLY A 972 48.70 -17.03 5.63
C GLY A 972 48.98 -16.21 6.90
N PHE A 973 48.65 -14.92 6.91
CA PHE A 973 48.84 -14.09 8.11
C PHE A 973 47.84 -14.47 9.24
N PRO A 974 48.30 -14.60 10.50
CA PRO A 974 47.48 -15.11 11.62
C PRO A 974 46.47 -14.10 12.20
N GLY A 975 45.34 -14.57 12.75
CA GLY A 975 44.48 -13.79 13.65
C GLY A 975 43.30 -13.01 13.02
N GLY A 976 42.69 -13.47 11.92
CA GLY A 976 41.50 -12.86 11.31
C GLY A 976 40.83 -13.73 10.25
N ASN A 977 39.57 -13.41 9.88
CA ASN A 977 38.77 -14.15 8.89
C ASN A 977 39.01 -13.70 7.43
N GLY A 978 39.74 -12.62 7.21
CA GLY A 978 40.02 -12.04 5.89
C GLY A 978 38.77 -11.55 5.15
N GLY A 979 38.93 -11.27 3.86
CA GLY A 979 37.81 -11.00 2.94
C GLY A 979 37.34 -9.55 2.88
N GLU A 980 38.06 -8.61 3.47
CA GLU A 980 37.81 -7.18 3.32
C GLU A 980 37.90 -6.75 1.84
N VAL A 981 36.89 -6.01 1.38
CA VAL A 981 36.77 -5.53 -0.01
C VAL A 981 36.89 -4.01 -0.05
N LEU A 982 37.51 -3.48 -1.10
CA LEU A 982 37.58 -2.04 -1.36
C LEU A 982 36.19 -1.40 -1.40
N GLY A 983 36.03 -0.25 -0.75
CA GLY A 983 34.85 0.58 -0.87
C GLY A 983 34.68 1.13 -2.29
N ALA A 984 33.42 1.35 -2.69
CA ALA A 984 33.12 1.96 -3.98
C ALA A 984 33.88 3.29 -4.10
N SER A 985 34.53 3.52 -5.24
CA SER A 985 35.30 4.74 -5.58
C SER A 985 36.66 4.98 -4.89
N VAL A 986 37.11 4.15 -3.94
CA VAL A 986 38.35 4.43 -3.18
C VAL A 986 39.61 4.55 -4.05
N LEU A 987 39.69 3.81 -5.16
CA LEU A 987 40.83 3.87 -6.09
C LEU A 987 40.83 5.12 -7.00
N THR A 988 39.74 5.89 -7.00
CA THR A 988 39.63 7.14 -7.78
C THR A 988 40.22 8.35 -7.04
N THR A 989 40.46 8.22 -5.73
CA THR A 989 41.08 9.24 -4.87
C THR A 989 42.52 9.52 -5.31
N ASN A 990 42.87 10.81 -5.39
CA ASN A 990 44.19 11.31 -5.78
C ASN A 990 44.80 12.18 -4.67
N GLY A 991 46.07 12.58 -4.81
CA GLY A 991 46.74 13.44 -3.83
C GLY A 991 47.22 12.66 -2.60
N PRO A 992 47.38 13.30 -1.42
CA PRO A 992 47.86 12.65 -0.20
C PRO A 992 47.08 11.39 0.19
N ASP A 993 45.77 11.40 -0.05
CA ASP A 993 44.83 10.34 0.33
C ASP A 993 44.75 9.20 -0.70
N ALA A 994 45.53 9.25 -1.78
CA ALA A 994 45.54 8.19 -2.78
C ALA A 994 46.09 6.88 -2.19
N ILE A 995 45.46 5.77 -2.54
CA ILE A 995 45.85 4.46 -2.00
C ILE A 995 47.17 3.99 -2.64
N VAL A 996 48.12 3.61 -1.79
CA VAL A 996 49.40 3.00 -2.17
C VAL A 996 49.25 1.49 -2.23
N ASP A 997 48.72 0.89 -1.17
CA ASP A 997 48.57 -0.55 -1.05
C ASP A 997 47.66 -0.98 0.12
N TRP A 998 47.40 -2.29 0.21
CA TRP A 998 46.84 -2.93 1.40
C TRP A 998 47.91 -3.11 2.49
N VAL A 999 47.53 -2.96 3.75
CA VAL A 999 48.33 -3.29 4.95
C VAL A 999 47.50 -4.09 5.95
N ARG A 1000 48.16 -4.79 6.88
CA ARG A 1000 47.48 -5.53 7.96
C ARG A 1000 47.83 -4.96 9.32
N ILE A 1001 46.80 -4.68 10.12
CA ILE A 1001 46.92 -4.10 11.45
C ILE A 1001 46.59 -5.16 12.49
N GLU A 1002 47.44 -5.31 13.50
CA GLU A 1002 47.30 -6.32 14.55
C GLU A 1002 47.31 -5.65 15.93
N ALA A 1003 46.32 -5.98 16.75
CA ALA A 1003 46.35 -5.77 18.20
C ALA A 1003 46.97 -7.01 18.85
N ARG A 1004 48.10 -6.83 19.53
CA ARG A 1004 48.87 -7.91 20.17
C ARG A 1004 48.82 -7.83 21.69
N SER A 1005 48.87 -8.99 22.33
CA SER A 1005 48.81 -9.13 23.79
C SER A 1005 49.96 -8.42 24.49
N THR A 1006 49.68 -7.77 25.62
CA THR A 1006 50.71 -7.15 26.47
C THR A 1006 51.49 -8.16 27.31
N VAL A 1007 50.92 -9.35 27.52
CA VAL A 1007 51.52 -10.41 28.33
C VAL A 1007 52.31 -11.40 27.47
N ALA A 1008 51.80 -11.69 26.27
CA ALA A 1008 52.46 -12.54 25.27
C ALA A 1008 52.54 -11.78 23.93
N PRO A 1009 53.54 -10.89 23.72
CA PRO A 1009 53.60 -9.98 22.57
C PRO A 1009 53.62 -10.65 21.17
N HIS A 1010 53.85 -11.96 21.08
CA HIS A 1010 53.73 -12.72 19.84
C HIS A 1010 52.27 -13.10 19.49
N ALA A 1011 51.36 -13.10 20.46
CA ALA A 1011 49.96 -13.49 20.29
C ALA A 1011 49.13 -12.33 19.73
N VAL A 1012 48.50 -12.57 18.58
CA VAL A 1012 47.56 -11.65 17.92
C VAL A 1012 46.18 -11.83 18.53
N MET A 1013 45.68 -10.78 19.18
CA MET A 1013 44.36 -10.77 19.85
C MET A 1013 43.23 -10.42 18.87
N GLY A 1014 43.55 -9.62 17.85
CA GLY A 1014 42.68 -9.35 16.71
C GLY A 1014 43.43 -8.60 15.63
N ALA A 1015 43.03 -8.80 14.37
CA ALA A 1015 43.66 -8.16 13.22
C ALA A 1015 42.62 -7.74 12.20
N ARG A 1016 42.97 -6.76 11.36
CA ARG A 1016 42.16 -6.31 10.23
C ARG A 1016 43.03 -5.82 9.09
N SER A 1017 42.62 -6.10 7.86
CA SER A 1017 43.25 -5.54 6.66
C SER A 1017 42.71 -4.13 6.38
N ALA A 1018 43.59 -3.22 5.98
CA ALA A 1018 43.34 -1.79 5.86
C ALA A 1018 44.10 -1.21 4.65
N LEU A 1019 43.82 0.04 4.30
CA LEU A 1019 44.41 0.72 3.16
C LEU A 1019 45.44 1.75 3.60
N LEU A 1020 46.59 1.77 2.95
CA LEU A 1020 47.67 2.72 3.18
C LEU A 1020 47.61 3.85 2.15
N GLN A 1021 47.61 5.10 2.61
CA GLN A 1021 47.58 6.31 1.78
C GLN A 1021 48.98 6.88 1.54
N ARG A 1022 49.14 7.76 0.54
CA ARG A 1022 50.45 8.28 0.12
C ARG A 1022 51.17 9.08 1.19
N ASP A 1023 50.45 9.78 2.06
CA ASP A 1023 51.05 10.48 3.19
C ASP A 1023 51.38 9.56 4.38
N GLY A 1024 50.97 8.30 4.32
CA GLY A 1024 51.22 7.27 5.31
C GLY A 1024 50.08 7.04 6.30
N ASP A 1025 48.93 7.68 6.11
CA ASP A 1025 47.74 7.38 6.91
C ASP A 1025 47.19 5.99 6.54
N ILE A 1026 46.73 5.24 7.56
CA ILE A 1026 46.12 3.92 7.38
C ILE A 1026 44.66 3.99 7.77
N VAL A 1027 43.79 3.69 6.80
CA VAL A 1027 42.34 3.87 6.86
C VAL A 1027 41.60 2.57 6.58
N ALA A 1028 40.32 2.51 6.94
CA ALA A 1028 39.45 1.39 6.60
C ALA A 1028 39.21 1.27 5.09
N THR A 1029 38.43 0.28 4.67
CA THR A 1029 38.20 -0.01 3.25
C THR A 1029 37.45 1.07 2.49
N ASP A 1030 36.79 2.00 3.18
CA ASP A 1030 36.15 3.18 2.60
C ASP A 1030 37.14 4.29 2.23
N GLY A 1031 38.41 4.18 2.63
CA GLY A 1031 39.45 5.17 2.38
C GLY A 1031 39.46 6.37 3.32
N VAL A 1032 38.61 6.39 4.36
CA VAL A 1032 38.46 7.55 5.25
C VAL A 1032 38.37 7.16 6.73
N SER A 1033 37.63 6.11 7.06
CA SER A 1033 37.31 5.76 8.45
C SER A 1033 38.53 5.21 9.21
N PRO A 1034 38.57 5.36 10.55
CA PRO A 1034 39.52 4.65 11.39
C PRO A 1034 39.45 3.13 11.21
N VAL A 1035 40.55 2.43 11.47
CA VAL A 1035 40.58 0.96 11.43
C VAL A 1035 39.92 0.41 12.70
N LEU A 1036 38.88 -0.40 12.53
CA LEU A 1036 38.17 -1.06 13.64
C LEU A 1036 38.72 -2.48 13.87
N LEU A 1037 39.41 -2.70 14.98
CA LEU A 1037 39.99 -4.00 15.35
C LEU A 1037 38.98 -4.81 16.20
N PRO A 1038 38.79 -6.12 15.92
CA PRO A 1038 37.83 -6.97 16.62
C PRO A 1038 38.36 -7.45 17.98
N VAL A 1039 38.62 -6.51 18.89
CA VAL A 1039 39.07 -6.77 20.26
C VAL A 1039 38.28 -5.94 21.25
N VAL A 1040 38.22 -6.39 22.50
CA VAL A 1040 37.62 -5.61 23.60
C VAL A 1040 38.47 -4.37 23.92
N PRO A 1041 37.86 -3.27 24.38
CA PRO A 1041 38.61 -2.13 24.92
C PRO A 1041 39.67 -2.56 25.94
N GLY A 1042 40.89 -2.04 25.80
CA GLY A 1042 42.03 -2.50 26.59
C GLY A 1042 43.37 -2.00 26.06
N ASN A 1043 44.46 -2.43 26.71
CA ASN A 1043 45.82 -2.09 26.30
C ASN A 1043 46.39 -3.14 25.34
N TYR A 1044 46.94 -2.71 24.20
CA TYR A 1044 47.51 -3.60 23.19
C TYR A 1044 48.78 -3.01 22.57
N HIS A 1045 49.68 -3.87 22.12
CA HIS A 1045 50.70 -3.44 21.16
C HIS A 1045 50.07 -3.36 19.76
N ILE A 1046 50.32 -2.27 19.03
CA ILE A 1046 49.85 -2.13 17.64
C ILE A 1046 50.98 -2.47 16.69
N ALA A 1047 50.75 -3.45 15.83
CA ALA A 1047 51.66 -3.81 14.76
C ALA A 1047 51.07 -3.53 13.37
N VAL A 1048 51.93 -3.07 12.45
CA VAL A 1048 51.62 -2.90 11.03
C VAL A 1048 52.47 -3.89 10.24
N ARG A 1049 51.82 -4.67 9.38
CA ARG A 1049 52.45 -5.64 8.49
C ARG A 1049 52.12 -5.32 7.04
N HIS A 1050 53.05 -5.66 6.16
CA HIS A 1050 52.90 -5.52 4.71
C HIS A 1050 53.42 -6.78 4.00
N ARG A 1051 52.93 -7.07 2.78
CA ARG A 1051 53.20 -8.35 2.09
C ARG A 1051 54.68 -8.65 1.84
N ASN A 1052 55.52 -7.62 1.72
CA ASN A 1052 56.94 -7.77 1.41
C ASN A 1052 57.87 -6.84 2.20
N HIS A 1053 57.37 -6.27 3.29
CA HIS A 1053 58.19 -5.48 4.22
C HIS A 1053 58.28 -6.16 5.58
N LEU A 1054 59.37 -5.90 6.31
CA LEU A 1054 59.47 -6.30 7.71
C LEU A 1054 58.49 -5.45 8.54
N GLY A 1055 57.64 -6.14 9.31
CA GLY A 1055 56.64 -5.54 10.18
C GLY A 1055 57.25 -4.73 11.32
N VAL A 1056 56.46 -3.77 11.81
CA VAL A 1056 56.83 -2.88 12.91
C VAL A 1056 55.73 -2.88 13.96
N MET A 1057 56.11 -2.80 15.24
CA MET A 1057 55.17 -2.76 16.37
C MET A 1057 55.59 -1.72 17.40
N THR A 1058 54.61 -1.14 18.09
CA THR A 1058 54.87 -0.25 19.24
C THR A 1058 55.60 -0.99 20.37
N SER A 1059 56.61 -0.34 20.96
CA SER A 1059 57.36 -0.90 22.10
C SER A 1059 56.49 -1.02 23.34
N SER A 1060 55.71 0.03 23.63
CA SER A 1060 54.73 0.08 24.71
C SER A 1060 53.33 -0.23 24.19
N ALA A 1061 52.50 -0.81 25.06
CA ALA A 1061 51.09 -0.98 24.79
C ALA A 1061 50.35 0.38 24.82
N VAL A 1062 49.33 0.52 23.99
CA VAL A 1062 48.46 1.69 23.90
C VAL A 1062 47.03 1.32 24.32
N ALA A 1063 46.32 2.25 24.95
CA ALA A 1063 44.95 2.06 25.40
C ALA A 1063 43.97 2.31 24.24
N LEU A 1064 43.26 1.28 23.81
CA LEU A 1064 42.26 1.35 22.74
C LEU A 1064 40.85 1.29 23.32
N SER A 1065 39.94 2.06 22.72
CA SER A 1065 38.51 2.08 23.01
C SER A 1065 37.72 2.25 21.70
N SER A 1066 36.41 2.49 21.79
CA SER A 1066 35.60 2.88 20.63
C SER A 1066 36.00 4.24 20.04
N SER A 1067 36.72 5.08 20.79
CA SER A 1067 37.31 6.34 20.29
C SER A 1067 38.63 6.06 19.59
N ALA A 1068 38.78 6.59 18.38
CA ALA A 1068 39.98 6.38 17.56
C ALA A 1068 41.23 7.01 18.21
N LEU A 1069 42.28 6.19 18.39
CA LEU A 1069 43.60 6.63 18.86
C LEU A 1069 44.60 6.73 17.70
N ASP A 1070 45.34 7.83 17.62
CA ASP A 1070 46.44 7.98 16.65
C ASP A 1070 47.70 7.23 17.10
N VAL A 1071 48.28 6.43 16.19
CA VAL A 1071 49.55 5.70 16.41
C VAL A 1071 50.49 5.96 15.25
N ASP A 1072 51.42 6.92 15.41
CA ASP A 1072 52.32 7.33 14.33
C ASP A 1072 53.66 6.56 14.35
N LEU A 1073 53.79 5.57 13.48
CA LEU A 1073 55.00 4.77 13.28
C LEU A 1073 55.93 5.37 12.21
N ARG A 1074 55.69 6.60 11.76
CA ARG A 1074 56.63 7.37 10.92
C ARG A 1074 57.50 8.29 11.77
N SER A 1075 57.04 8.65 12.97
CA SER A 1075 57.81 9.46 13.91
C SER A 1075 58.97 8.66 14.53
N GLY A 1076 60.17 9.27 14.52
CA GLY A 1076 61.35 8.75 15.23
C GLY A 1076 61.21 8.76 16.76
N SER A 1077 60.25 9.52 17.31
CA SER A 1077 59.98 9.53 18.76
C SER A 1077 59.15 8.34 19.23
N THR A 1078 58.40 7.69 18.34
CA THR A 1078 57.59 6.51 18.68
C THR A 1078 58.51 5.33 18.90
N ALA A 1079 58.64 4.87 20.14
CA ALA A 1079 59.46 3.70 20.46
C ALA A 1079 58.84 2.44 19.83
N THR A 1080 59.64 1.66 19.09
CA THR A 1080 59.22 0.41 18.47
C THR A 1080 59.80 -0.80 19.19
N TRP A 1081 59.19 -1.96 19.00
CA TRP A 1081 59.76 -3.21 19.46
C TRP A 1081 61.11 -3.47 18.75
N GLY A 1082 62.15 -3.80 19.52
CA GLY A 1082 63.51 -3.92 18.99
C GLY A 1082 64.17 -2.58 18.61
N THR A 1083 65.45 -2.61 18.20
CA THR A 1083 66.24 -1.39 17.96
C THR A 1083 66.36 -0.98 16.49
N ASN A 1084 65.93 -1.84 15.56
CA ASN A 1084 66.15 -1.67 14.11
C ASN A 1084 64.88 -1.97 13.28
N ALA A 1085 63.69 -1.75 13.85
CA ALA A 1085 62.40 -2.10 13.23
C ALA A 1085 62.05 -1.24 12.02
N ARG A 1086 62.62 -0.04 11.93
CA ARG A 1086 62.42 0.94 10.87
C ARG A 1086 63.76 1.50 10.44
N ARG A 1087 63.80 2.14 9.27
CA ARG A 1087 64.96 2.85 8.74
C ARG A 1087 64.65 4.36 8.69
N THR A 1088 65.64 5.18 8.98
CA THR A 1088 65.53 6.63 8.81
C THR A 1088 65.77 7.00 7.35
N GLU A 1089 64.82 7.73 6.74
CA GLU A 1089 64.92 8.27 5.39
C GLU A 1089 64.47 9.74 5.44
N GLY A 1090 65.42 10.67 5.31
CA GLY A 1090 65.15 12.08 5.61
C GLY A 1090 64.75 12.31 7.07
N SER A 1091 63.60 12.95 7.29
CA SER A 1091 63.03 13.20 8.63
C SER A 1091 62.04 12.12 9.10
N MET A 1092 61.75 11.12 8.27
CA MET A 1092 60.71 10.12 8.52
C MET A 1092 61.34 8.75 8.76
N MET A 1093 60.56 7.88 9.43
CA MET A 1093 60.88 6.48 9.60
C MET A 1093 60.05 5.64 8.64
N VAL A 1094 60.70 4.73 7.91
CA VAL A 1094 60.06 3.82 6.94
C VAL A 1094 60.23 2.35 7.37
N MET A 1095 59.25 1.53 7.02
CA MET A 1095 59.33 0.07 7.14
C MET A 1095 60.29 -0.47 6.07
N LEU A 1096 61.14 -1.43 6.44
CA LEU A 1096 62.14 -1.96 5.51
C LEU A 1096 61.52 -2.95 4.52
N THR A 1097 61.76 -2.72 3.23
CA THR A 1097 61.29 -3.60 2.15
C THR A 1097 62.24 -4.76 1.86
N GLY A 1098 61.74 -5.77 1.14
CA GLY A 1098 62.54 -6.80 0.50
C GLY A 1098 62.29 -8.23 0.99
N ASN A 1099 61.38 -8.45 1.93
CA ASN A 1099 61.05 -9.77 2.48
C ASN A 1099 60.13 -10.53 1.51
N THR A 1100 60.68 -11.03 0.41
CA THR A 1100 59.92 -11.65 -0.68
C THR A 1100 59.48 -13.08 -0.36
N LEU A 1101 59.94 -13.66 0.76
CA LEU A 1101 59.51 -14.98 1.24
C LEU A 1101 58.48 -14.92 2.37
N VAL A 1102 58.21 -13.73 2.94
CA VAL A 1102 57.34 -13.49 4.10
C VAL A 1102 57.71 -14.33 5.33
N ASP A 1103 58.99 -14.65 5.51
CA ASP A 1103 59.49 -15.47 6.63
C ASP A 1103 60.01 -14.62 7.81
N GLY A 1104 59.92 -13.29 7.67
CA GLY A 1104 60.39 -12.32 8.66
C GLY A 1104 61.91 -12.15 8.66
N LYS A 1105 62.60 -12.63 7.61
CA LYS A 1105 64.04 -12.59 7.50
C LYS A 1105 64.44 -12.05 6.14
N LEU A 1106 65.18 -10.95 6.15
CA LEU A 1106 65.77 -10.38 4.94
C LEU A 1106 67.20 -10.88 4.73
N SER A 1107 67.46 -11.51 3.59
CA SER A 1107 68.77 -12.05 3.22
C SER A 1107 69.04 -11.96 1.72
N TYR A 1108 70.25 -11.52 1.34
CA TYR A 1108 70.61 -11.34 -0.08
C TYR A 1108 71.36 -12.54 -0.70
N SER A 1109 72.03 -13.35 0.12
CA SER A 1109 72.78 -14.53 -0.35
C SER A 1109 72.63 -15.72 0.61
N GLY A 1110 72.96 -16.92 0.14
CA GLY A 1110 72.74 -18.18 0.85
C GLY A 1110 71.44 -18.88 0.46
N SER A 1111 71.16 -20.02 1.08
CA SER A 1111 69.91 -20.77 0.86
C SER A 1111 68.72 -20.03 1.47
N GLY A 1112 67.62 -19.92 0.71
CA GLY A 1112 66.42 -19.18 1.13
C GLY A 1112 66.65 -17.68 1.21
N ASN A 1113 67.33 -17.11 0.20
CA ASN A 1113 67.50 -15.67 0.08
C ASN A 1113 66.31 -15.02 -0.66
N ASP A 1114 66.09 -13.72 -0.44
CA ASP A 1114 64.95 -12.97 -0.98
C ASP A 1114 65.13 -12.48 -2.42
N ARG A 1115 66.35 -12.59 -2.99
CA ARG A 1115 66.59 -12.18 -4.38
C ARG A 1115 66.16 -13.26 -5.38
N ASP A 1116 66.27 -14.53 -5.00
CA ASP A 1116 66.02 -15.64 -5.92
C ASP A 1116 64.53 -15.72 -6.35
N PRO A 1117 63.53 -15.44 -5.48
CA PRO A 1117 62.14 -15.28 -5.90
C PRO A 1117 61.95 -14.23 -7.01
N ILE A 1118 62.66 -13.09 -6.92
CA ILE A 1118 62.63 -12.03 -7.95
C ILE A 1118 63.16 -12.58 -9.29
N LEU A 1119 64.23 -13.37 -9.27
CA LEU A 1119 64.75 -14.00 -10.48
C LEU A 1119 63.77 -15.02 -11.06
N ALA A 1120 63.14 -15.82 -10.18
CA ALA A 1120 62.18 -16.83 -10.58
C ALA A 1120 60.95 -16.22 -11.26
N VAL A 1121 60.38 -15.15 -10.68
CA VAL A 1121 59.15 -14.53 -11.21
C VAL A 1121 59.37 -13.88 -12.58
N VAL A 1122 60.57 -13.32 -12.86
CA VAL A 1122 60.89 -12.78 -14.20
C VAL A 1122 61.29 -13.84 -15.23
N GLY A 1123 61.21 -15.13 -14.87
CA GLY A 1123 61.40 -16.25 -15.79
C GLY A 1123 62.73 -16.98 -15.67
N GLY A 1124 63.53 -16.74 -14.61
CA GLY A 1124 64.65 -17.57 -14.13
C GLY A 1124 65.91 -17.63 -15.01
N ALA A 1125 65.77 -17.64 -16.34
CA ALA A 1125 66.84 -17.85 -17.31
C ALA A 1125 67.30 -16.56 -18.01
N VAL A 1126 66.46 -15.52 -18.01
CA VAL A 1126 66.73 -14.22 -18.67
C VAL A 1126 66.60 -13.10 -17.65
N PRO A 1127 67.70 -12.66 -17.01
CA PRO A 1127 67.67 -11.69 -15.90
C PRO A 1127 67.29 -10.25 -16.33
N THR A 1128 67.09 -10.02 -17.63
CA THR A 1128 66.66 -8.74 -18.21
C THR A 1128 65.16 -8.67 -18.48
N SER A 1129 64.42 -9.77 -18.30
CA SER A 1129 62.95 -9.78 -18.40
C SER A 1129 62.33 -9.00 -17.24
N THR A 1130 61.11 -8.53 -17.46
CA THR A 1130 60.31 -7.80 -16.46
C THR A 1130 58.88 -8.34 -16.45
N VAL A 1131 58.22 -8.32 -15.29
CA VAL A 1131 56.83 -8.76 -15.15
C VAL A 1131 56.01 -7.63 -14.56
N VAL A 1132 54.85 -7.34 -15.16
CA VAL A 1132 53.93 -6.31 -14.68
C VAL A 1132 52.81 -6.97 -13.87
N GLY A 1133 52.48 -6.44 -12.71
CA GLY A 1133 51.36 -6.89 -11.89
C GLY A 1133 51.55 -6.67 -10.39
N TYR A 1134 50.61 -7.19 -9.60
CA TYR A 1134 50.66 -7.12 -8.14
C TYR A 1134 51.41 -8.34 -7.59
N TYR A 1135 52.72 -8.17 -7.37
CA TYR A 1135 53.61 -9.25 -6.93
C TYR A 1135 54.19 -8.98 -5.54
N GLN A 1136 54.55 -10.05 -4.84
CA GLN A 1136 55.27 -9.97 -3.58
C GLN A 1136 56.73 -9.56 -3.79
N GLU A 1137 57.29 -9.96 -4.93
CA GLU A 1137 58.64 -9.68 -5.40
C GLU A 1137 58.86 -8.23 -5.87
N ASP A 1138 57.79 -7.44 -6.02
CA ASP A 1138 57.85 -6.00 -6.34
C ASP A 1138 58.20 -5.19 -5.08
N THR A 1139 59.49 -5.18 -4.74
CA THR A 1139 60.02 -4.57 -3.51
C THR A 1139 59.92 -3.05 -3.52
N ASN A 1140 59.83 -2.41 -4.69
CA ASN A 1140 59.71 -0.95 -4.80
C ASN A 1140 58.28 -0.47 -5.08
N LEU A 1141 57.32 -1.39 -5.18
CA LEU A 1141 55.89 -1.16 -5.42
C LEU A 1141 55.61 -0.36 -6.71
N SER A 1142 56.42 -0.59 -7.75
CA SER A 1142 56.26 0.10 -9.04
C SER A 1142 55.24 -0.55 -9.98
N GLY A 1143 54.71 -1.72 -9.61
CA GLY A 1143 53.91 -2.58 -10.47
C GLY A 1143 54.72 -3.38 -11.48
N ILE A 1144 56.06 -3.29 -11.44
CA ILE A 1144 56.96 -3.95 -12.41
C ILE A 1144 58.12 -4.61 -11.66
N VAL A 1145 58.14 -5.94 -11.64
CA VAL A 1145 59.26 -6.71 -11.07
C VAL A 1145 60.43 -6.78 -12.05
N LYS A 1146 61.63 -6.41 -11.60
CA LYS A 1146 62.88 -6.42 -12.39
C LYS A 1146 64.05 -7.00 -11.59
N TYR A 1147 64.83 -7.87 -12.24
CA TYR A 1147 66.04 -8.43 -11.63
C TYR A 1147 67.34 -7.67 -11.95
N THR A 1148 67.42 -6.96 -13.08
CA THR A 1148 68.56 -6.12 -13.48
C THR A 1148 68.11 -4.80 -14.08
N GLY A 1149 69.04 -3.86 -14.27
CA GLY A 1149 68.76 -2.50 -14.75
C GLY A 1149 68.57 -1.49 -13.62
N SER A 1150 68.27 -0.24 -13.97
CA SER A 1150 67.97 0.82 -13.01
C SER A 1150 66.68 0.52 -12.23
N ALA A 1151 66.68 0.79 -10.92
CA ALA A 1151 65.54 0.54 -10.04
C ALA A 1151 65.03 -0.92 -10.09
N ASN A 1152 65.96 -1.87 -10.08
CA ASN A 1152 65.62 -3.28 -9.93
C ASN A 1152 65.31 -3.64 -8.47
N ASP A 1153 64.54 -4.70 -8.27
CA ASP A 1153 64.00 -5.08 -6.95
C ASP A 1153 65.03 -5.77 -6.05
N ARG A 1154 66.04 -6.42 -6.64
CA ARG A 1154 67.05 -7.12 -5.82
C ARG A 1154 67.99 -6.14 -5.11
N ASP A 1155 68.28 -4.98 -5.70
CA ASP A 1155 69.31 -4.08 -5.17
C ASP A 1155 68.85 -3.45 -3.84
N ILE A 1156 67.55 -3.20 -3.67
CA ILE A 1156 67.02 -2.67 -2.40
C ILE A 1156 67.22 -3.67 -1.25
N ILE A 1157 67.10 -4.97 -1.53
CA ILE A 1157 67.41 -6.05 -0.57
C ILE A 1157 68.89 -5.98 -0.17
N LEU A 1158 69.79 -5.85 -1.15
CA LEU A 1158 71.24 -5.74 -0.89
C LEU A 1158 71.54 -4.55 0.03
N PHE A 1159 70.95 -3.39 -0.24
CA PHE A 1159 71.13 -2.20 0.60
C PHE A 1159 70.63 -2.43 2.03
N ASN A 1160 69.46 -3.05 2.18
CA ASN A 1160 68.84 -3.25 3.49
C ASN A 1160 69.52 -4.30 4.37
N VAL A 1161 70.23 -5.26 3.78
CA VAL A 1161 71.08 -6.19 4.53
C VAL A 1161 72.48 -5.63 4.82
N GLY A 1162 72.87 -4.48 4.25
CA GLY A 1162 74.13 -3.82 4.57
C GLY A 1162 75.08 -3.56 3.40
N GLY A 1163 74.62 -3.69 2.15
CA GLY A 1163 75.18 -3.15 0.89
C GLY A 1163 76.54 -3.70 0.42
N ILE A 1164 77.50 -3.80 1.33
CA ILE A 1164 78.90 -4.21 1.11
C ILE A 1164 79.12 -5.65 1.59
N VAL A 1165 78.27 -6.13 2.50
CA VAL A 1165 78.31 -7.49 3.06
C VAL A 1165 77.05 -8.25 2.66
N PRO A 1166 77.02 -8.95 1.50
CA PRO A 1166 75.83 -9.62 0.99
C PRO A 1166 75.40 -10.84 1.83
N THR A 1167 76.20 -11.23 2.83
CA THR A 1167 75.94 -12.37 3.74
C THR A 1167 75.27 -11.97 5.04
N ALA A 1168 75.07 -10.66 5.28
CA ALA A 1168 74.34 -10.20 6.45
C ALA A 1168 72.84 -10.53 6.32
N VAL A 1169 72.21 -10.73 7.47
CA VAL A 1169 70.78 -11.07 7.60
C VAL A 1169 70.14 -10.05 8.53
N ARG A 1170 68.96 -9.56 8.17
CA ARG A 1170 68.16 -8.68 9.01
C ARG A 1170 66.87 -9.37 9.39
N LEU A 1171 66.54 -9.36 10.68
CA LEU A 1171 65.33 -9.99 11.20
C LEU A 1171 64.25 -8.95 11.46
N GLU A 1172 63.01 -9.33 11.15
CA GLU A 1172 61.81 -8.61 11.55
C GLU A 1172 61.83 -8.36 13.07
N GLN A 1173 61.45 -7.15 13.48
CA GLN A 1173 61.43 -6.78 14.89
C GLN A 1173 60.03 -6.94 15.47
N LEU A 1174 59.44 -8.11 15.23
CA LEU A 1174 58.20 -8.56 15.85
C LEU A 1174 58.50 -9.76 16.76
N PRO A 1175 57.83 -9.89 17.91
CA PRO A 1175 57.96 -11.07 18.75
C PRO A 1175 57.47 -12.32 18.01
N THR A 1176 58.27 -13.38 18.02
CA THR A 1176 57.91 -14.72 17.54
C THR A 1176 57.63 -15.65 18.73
N PRO A 1177 56.79 -16.69 18.55
CA PRO A 1177 56.50 -17.68 19.58
C PRO A 1177 57.72 -18.45 20.10
#